data_AF-A0A8R1WI06-F1
#
_entry.id   AF-A0A8R1WI06-F1
#
_cell.length_a   1.000
_cell.length_b   1.000
_cell.length_c   1.000
_cell.angle_alpha   90.00
_cell.angle_beta   90.00
_cell.angle_gamma   90.00
#
_symmetry.space_group_name_H-M   'P 1'
#
loop_
_entity.id
_entity.type
_entity.pdbx_description
1 polymer ?
#
loop_
_entity_poly.entity_id
_entity_poly.type
_entity_poly.pdbx_seq_one_letter_code
_entity_poly.pdbx_strand_id
1 'polypeptide(L)'
;MSTTEINKIEFEDEKTLDKKEIEAEEKEVMLKAEKEAIDDFAELRAEAEGPVKAALSGDVTEQGREVKPKYIPIGAIKMPGFFTKSSEKSKDEEEIQKETDICKTDETSKPKGHHLKFLHSCPLTKFMHHPKNENDEHKEQQKTKRSIFNIRYPNFFKKRSPSTAEATLASMETLDDKMDTSNDGLENVKLEPMDPEDGKVATKLPLKERIRQKKFIIDDIVVCIVALLVAMSVIIGSLIGACVGPPVERPLRLGRYITASTGCGPVEGILDEGVYKFYSIPYAVPPIKEKRFTYAQPLNNLSLCWNETYQCHVPGPLCVQFLENGTITGEEDCLTLDIMTPHVRYDSPLPVVVLIGANTLAGGISPAQPSALYARTEEVIFVRPNFRLGSFGFLSLNILSKSKYPHTSGNYALSDLLAALRWIHLNINHFGGDPEMVTLLGHRAGATLTAALTTVSGAHKLYTRVWLSSPSVIFPGEVLEQSQKNNEQFRQMSKCNDADCLRRVSKEELLALTPDTWFGNNFETLPRTDEIQRSWLVLDGEMLRIHAYESWLDQKTAKQSGKVKVFKPMVFTTTLHSGHSVTLKNKHVKWTPEIVEKIVNDSVIGEKNLTAAVFTHFNKTYEGLVELISSVRTLCPLVSLARLRLSVPLYVVRGARRGAEGSPGLADVNADVKAILGTFDSEMPEQRRFMAVIQHLFYHYVGHGKLSGPEPGLVAIGQDLLPQPSLPACDLLIREDIVPRYAHVD
;
A
#
# COMPACT_ATOMS: atom_id res chain seq x y z
N MET A 1 -76.13 22.37 6.20
CA MET A 1 -74.71 22.00 6.34
C MET A 1 -74.05 22.24 4.99
N SER A 2 -72.90 22.89 4.95
CA SER A 2 -72.33 23.44 3.70
C SER A 2 -71.41 22.44 3.00
N THR A 3 -71.31 22.57 1.68
CA THR A 3 -70.61 21.66 0.74
C THR A 3 -69.08 21.82 0.78
N THR A 4 -68.48 21.89 1.97
CA THR A 4 -67.05 22.21 2.16
C THR A 4 -66.25 21.13 2.89
N GLU A 5 -66.90 20.07 3.39
CA GLU A 5 -66.25 18.95 4.07
C GLU A 5 -66.14 17.68 3.21
N ILE A 6 -66.94 17.55 2.14
CA ILE A 6 -66.94 16.36 1.26
C ILE A 6 -65.68 16.34 0.37
N ASN A 7 -65.39 17.45 -0.32
CA ASN A 7 -64.24 17.59 -1.23
C ASN A 7 -62.86 17.48 -0.54
N LYS A 8 -62.79 17.33 0.79
CA LYS A 8 -61.53 17.19 1.53
C LYS A 8 -61.18 15.75 1.86
N ILE A 9 -62.13 14.82 1.73
CA ILE A 9 -61.91 13.38 1.94
C ILE A 9 -61.50 12.75 0.60
N GLU A 10 -62.21 13.05 -0.48
CA GLU A 10 -61.90 12.53 -1.84
C GLU A 10 -60.48 12.90 -2.31
N PHE A 11 -59.96 14.07 -1.93
CA PHE A 11 -58.64 14.57 -2.35
C PHE A 11 -57.43 13.98 -1.58
N GLU A 12 -57.66 13.28 -0.47
CA GLU A 12 -56.60 12.53 0.24
C GLU A 12 -56.58 11.04 -0.17
N ASP A 13 -57.72 10.46 -0.54
CA ASP A 13 -57.80 9.10 -1.05
C ASP A 13 -57.18 8.96 -2.46
N GLU A 14 -57.44 9.88 -3.41
CA GLU A 14 -56.80 9.83 -4.76
C GLU A 14 -55.27 9.87 -4.66
N LYS A 15 -54.71 10.76 -3.83
CA LYS A 15 -53.24 10.87 -3.63
C LYS A 15 -52.60 9.66 -2.95
N THR A 16 -53.37 8.81 -2.28
CA THR A 16 -52.86 7.57 -1.69
C THR A 16 -53.09 6.35 -2.57
N LEU A 17 -53.94 6.43 -3.60
CA LEU A 17 -53.98 5.47 -4.71
C LEU A 17 -52.79 5.70 -5.66
N ASP A 18 -52.61 6.91 -6.20
CA ASP A 18 -51.51 7.23 -7.14
C ASP A 18 -50.14 6.77 -6.61
N LYS A 19 -49.86 7.03 -5.32
CA LYS A 19 -48.59 6.65 -4.69
C LYS A 19 -48.42 5.12 -4.56
N LYS A 20 -49.52 4.37 -4.38
CA LYS A 20 -49.48 2.90 -4.33
C LYS A 20 -49.37 2.26 -5.70
N GLU A 21 -49.95 2.88 -6.74
CA GLU A 21 -49.76 2.42 -8.12
C GLU A 21 -48.31 2.66 -8.57
N ILE A 22 -47.73 3.83 -8.30
CA ILE A 22 -46.32 4.11 -8.58
C ILE A 22 -45.39 3.16 -7.79
N GLU A 23 -45.62 2.92 -6.50
CA GLU A 23 -44.83 1.96 -5.71
C GLU A 23 -45.03 0.50 -6.17
N ALA A 24 -46.16 0.16 -6.81
CA ALA A 24 -46.39 -1.15 -7.42
C ALA A 24 -45.68 -1.29 -8.77
N GLU A 25 -45.74 -0.27 -9.62
CA GLU A 25 -45.08 -0.23 -10.93
C GLU A 25 -43.55 -0.24 -10.79
N GLU A 26 -42.97 0.57 -9.89
CA GLU A 26 -41.53 0.51 -9.58
C GLU A 26 -41.10 -0.88 -9.06
N LYS A 27 -41.95 -1.54 -8.27
CA LYS A 27 -41.68 -2.89 -7.75
C LYS A 27 -41.80 -3.97 -8.82
N GLU A 28 -42.70 -3.82 -9.79
CA GLU A 28 -42.82 -4.72 -10.94
C GLU A 28 -41.64 -4.54 -11.90
N VAL A 29 -41.18 -3.31 -12.13
CA VAL A 29 -39.95 -3.00 -12.89
C VAL A 29 -38.72 -3.62 -12.21
N MET A 30 -38.60 -3.49 -10.88
CA MET A 30 -37.51 -4.12 -10.10
C MET A 30 -37.55 -5.66 -10.18
N LEU A 31 -38.73 -6.28 -10.05
CA LEU A 31 -38.91 -7.74 -10.19
C LEU A 31 -38.61 -8.23 -11.62
N LYS A 32 -38.85 -7.39 -12.63
CA LYS A 32 -38.52 -7.70 -14.02
C LYS A 32 -37.03 -7.61 -14.28
N ALA A 33 -36.35 -6.57 -13.78
CA ALA A 33 -34.90 -6.46 -13.83
C ALA A 33 -34.19 -7.58 -13.03
N GLU A 34 -34.75 -8.02 -11.91
CA GLU A 34 -34.24 -9.16 -11.15
C GLU A 34 -34.42 -10.49 -11.90
N LYS A 35 -35.53 -10.68 -12.63
CA LYS A 35 -35.71 -11.83 -13.52
C LYS A 35 -34.77 -11.82 -14.72
N GLU A 36 -34.62 -10.68 -15.40
CA GLU A 36 -33.68 -10.53 -16.51
C GLU A 36 -32.23 -10.81 -16.05
N ALA A 37 -31.85 -10.34 -14.86
CA ALA A 37 -30.55 -10.65 -14.26
C ALA A 37 -30.39 -12.12 -13.83
N ILE A 38 -31.47 -12.83 -13.48
CA ILE A 38 -31.46 -14.27 -13.16
C ILE A 38 -31.37 -15.12 -14.43
N ASP A 39 -32.06 -14.72 -15.51
CA ASP A 39 -31.99 -15.40 -16.81
C ASP A 39 -30.60 -15.22 -17.44
N ASP A 40 -30.01 -14.01 -17.39
CA ASP A 40 -28.59 -13.78 -17.77
C ASP A 40 -27.63 -14.68 -16.96
N PHE A 41 -27.88 -14.86 -15.66
CA PHE A 41 -27.07 -15.75 -14.81
C PHE A 41 -27.31 -17.25 -15.09
N ALA A 42 -28.47 -17.62 -15.62
CA ALA A 42 -28.79 -18.97 -16.04
C ALA A 42 -28.15 -19.29 -17.40
N GLU A 43 -28.13 -18.33 -18.32
CA GLU A 43 -27.49 -18.46 -19.64
C GLU A 43 -25.95 -18.55 -19.49
N LEU A 44 -25.35 -17.71 -18.64
CA LEU A 44 -23.93 -17.82 -18.23
C LEU A 44 -23.58 -19.16 -17.56
N ARG A 45 -24.56 -19.86 -16.98
CA ARG A 45 -24.37 -21.18 -16.36
C ARG A 45 -24.59 -22.33 -17.34
N ALA A 46 -25.43 -22.14 -18.36
CA ALA A 46 -25.62 -23.08 -19.45
C ALA A 46 -24.40 -23.13 -20.39
N GLU A 47 -23.75 -21.99 -20.66
CA GLU A 47 -22.48 -21.97 -21.42
C GLU A 47 -21.29 -22.58 -20.65
N ALA A 48 -21.37 -22.69 -19.32
CA ALA A 48 -20.33 -23.26 -18.48
C ALA A 48 -20.37 -24.80 -18.38
N GLU A 49 -21.45 -25.47 -18.81
CA GLU A 49 -21.62 -26.92 -18.65
C GLU A 49 -21.87 -27.69 -19.97
N GLY A 50 -20.87 -27.71 -20.87
CA GLY A 50 -20.80 -28.76 -21.91
C GLY A 50 -19.62 -28.65 -22.89
N PRO A 51 -18.99 -29.76 -23.36
CA PRO A 51 -19.12 -31.15 -22.96
C PRO A 51 -17.81 -31.73 -22.38
N VAL A 52 -17.64 -31.74 -21.05
CA VAL A 52 -16.55 -32.48 -20.38
C VAL A 52 -17.13 -33.70 -19.65
N LYS A 53 -17.76 -34.60 -20.41
CA LYS A 53 -18.30 -35.88 -19.92
C LYS A 53 -18.44 -36.95 -21.01
N ALA A 54 -17.40 -37.09 -21.84
CA ALA A 54 -17.34 -38.10 -22.91
C ALA A 54 -15.92 -38.68 -23.14
N ALA A 55 -15.19 -38.96 -22.05
CA ALA A 55 -13.95 -39.72 -22.11
C ALA A 55 -13.62 -40.35 -20.74
N LEU A 56 -14.20 -41.54 -20.45
CA LEU A 56 -13.68 -42.61 -19.55
C LEU A 56 -14.77 -43.66 -19.23
N SER A 57 -15.09 -44.57 -20.16
CA SER A 57 -15.72 -45.88 -19.84
C SER A 57 -15.78 -46.84 -21.06
N GLY A 58 -14.94 -47.89 -21.06
CA GLY A 58 -15.00 -49.03 -22.02
C GLY A 58 -14.53 -48.75 -23.47
N ASP A 59 -13.91 -49.68 -24.21
CA ASP A 59 -13.58 -51.07 -23.86
C ASP A 59 -12.38 -51.64 -24.67
N VAL A 60 -11.94 -52.84 -24.25
CA VAL A 60 -10.77 -53.65 -24.67
C VAL A 60 -10.37 -53.71 -26.16
N THR A 61 -9.06 -53.65 -26.44
CA THR A 61 -8.35 -54.58 -27.38
C THR A 61 -6.90 -54.80 -26.94
N GLU A 62 -6.30 -55.91 -27.37
CA GLU A 62 -5.09 -56.51 -26.78
C GLU A 62 -3.75 -55.90 -27.26
N GLN A 63 -2.76 -55.83 -26.34
CA GLN A 63 -1.43 -56.50 -26.41
C GLN A 63 -0.33 -55.70 -25.70
N GLY A 64 0.45 -56.37 -24.82
CA GLY A 64 1.87 -56.01 -24.62
C GLY A 64 2.35 -55.45 -23.27
N ARG A 65 2.64 -56.37 -22.34
CA ARG A 65 3.60 -56.26 -21.20
C ARG A 65 3.27 -55.39 -19.98
N GLU A 66 3.27 -56.10 -18.85
CA GLU A 66 3.17 -55.63 -17.47
C GLU A 66 4.46 -54.99 -16.94
N VAL A 67 4.32 -54.00 -16.05
CA VAL A 67 5.13 -53.87 -14.82
C VAL A 67 4.22 -53.35 -13.70
N LYS A 68 4.12 -54.06 -12.56
CA LYS A 68 3.31 -53.63 -11.39
C LYS A 68 4.13 -52.79 -10.39
N PRO A 69 3.49 -51.85 -9.64
CA PRO A 69 4.18 -50.92 -8.74
C PRO A 69 4.43 -51.48 -7.33
N LYS A 70 5.29 -50.80 -6.55
CA LYS A 70 5.41 -50.98 -5.10
C LYS A 70 4.75 -49.83 -4.34
N TYR A 71 4.00 -50.17 -3.29
CA TYR A 71 3.28 -49.26 -2.40
C TYR A 71 3.83 -49.44 -0.98
N ILE A 72 3.92 -48.36 -0.18
CA ILE A 72 4.11 -48.40 1.28
C ILE A 72 3.15 -47.34 1.88
N PRO A 73 2.39 -47.64 2.94
CA PRO A 73 1.16 -46.89 3.28
C PRO A 73 1.35 -45.74 4.28
N ILE A 74 0.44 -44.77 4.21
CA ILE A 74 0.21 -43.75 5.25
C ILE A 74 -0.78 -44.32 6.28
N GLY A 75 -0.45 -44.25 7.57
CA GLY A 75 -1.31 -44.68 8.66
C GLY A 75 -2.33 -43.61 9.07
N ALA A 76 -3.58 -44.01 9.28
CA ALA A 76 -4.67 -43.13 9.73
C ALA A 76 -4.92 -43.28 11.25
N ILE A 77 -5.24 -42.17 11.93
CA ILE A 77 -5.90 -42.17 13.25
C ILE A 77 -7.10 -41.22 13.22
N LYS A 78 -8.13 -41.58 13.99
CA LYS A 78 -9.54 -41.21 13.82
C LYS A 78 -9.98 -40.12 14.82
N MET A 79 -10.89 -39.23 14.41
CA MET A 79 -11.73 -38.45 15.34
C MET A 79 -13.06 -39.17 15.62
N PRO A 80 -13.69 -38.99 16.80
CA PRO A 80 -15.08 -39.32 17.05
C PRO A 80 -16.00 -38.11 16.76
N GLY A 81 -17.20 -38.35 16.25
CA GLY A 81 -18.19 -37.31 15.93
C GLY A 81 -19.44 -37.35 16.81
N PHE A 82 -20.40 -36.47 16.51
CA PHE A 82 -21.77 -36.49 17.04
C PHE A 82 -22.79 -36.38 15.89
N PHE A 83 -23.91 -37.08 16.02
CA PHE A 83 -24.99 -37.15 15.02
C PHE A 83 -26.22 -36.36 15.49
N THR A 84 -26.95 -35.74 14.56
CA THR A 84 -28.43 -35.80 14.52
C THR A 84 -28.99 -35.65 13.09
N LYS A 85 -30.03 -36.46 12.84
CA LYS A 85 -30.99 -36.52 11.70
C LYS A 85 -31.90 -35.28 11.62
N SER A 86 -32.88 -35.11 10.70
CA SER A 86 -33.11 -35.43 9.26
C SER A 86 -34.61 -35.19 8.96
N SER A 87 -35.03 -34.62 7.82
CA SER A 87 -36.40 -34.84 7.28
C SER A 87 -36.51 -34.52 5.79
N GLU A 88 -37.20 -35.40 5.06
CA GLU A 88 -37.78 -35.20 3.71
C GLU A 88 -39.17 -34.51 3.86
N LYS A 89 -40.06 -34.24 2.87
CA LYS A 89 -40.33 -34.65 1.46
C LYS A 89 -41.19 -33.52 0.80
N SER A 90 -41.75 -33.53 -0.42
CA SER A 90 -41.99 -34.52 -1.50
C SER A 90 -41.94 -33.85 -2.90
N LYS A 91 -42.76 -34.33 -3.86
CA LYS A 91 -43.20 -33.68 -5.11
C LYS A 91 -44.74 -33.49 -5.07
N ASP A 92 -45.30 -32.78 -6.05
CA ASP A 92 -46.21 -33.38 -7.06
C ASP A 92 -46.25 -32.53 -8.35
N GLU A 93 -46.64 -33.16 -9.46
CA GLU A 93 -46.70 -32.62 -10.84
C GLU A 93 -48.17 -32.47 -11.26
N GLU A 94 -48.51 -31.49 -12.10
CA GLU A 94 -49.70 -31.60 -12.98
C GLU A 94 -49.54 -30.76 -14.27
N GLU A 95 -50.41 -31.01 -15.24
CA GLU A 95 -50.04 -31.09 -16.65
C GLU A 95 -50.83 -30.12 -17.57
N ILE A 96 -50.53 -30.18 -18.88
CA ILE A 96 -51.50 -30.01 -20.00
C ILE A 96 -51.71 -28.63 -20.67
N GLN A 97 -51.19 -28.62 -21.92
CA GLN A 97 -51.76 -28.14 -23.19
C GLN A 97 -51.55 -26.71 -23.74
N LYS A 98 -51.27 -26.75 -25.04
CA LYS A 98 -51.09 -25.66 -26.01
C LYS A 98 -52.45 -25.21 -26.53
N GLU A 99 -52.51 -24.00 -27.06
CA GLU A 99 -53.21 -23.79 -28.32
C GLU A 99 -52.42 -22.86 -29.24
N THR A 100 -52.55 -23.07 -30.54
CA THR A 100 -51.81 -22.39 -31.62
C THR A 100 -52.78 -21.53 -32.42
N ASP A 101 -52.37 -20.38 -32.93
CA ASP A 101 -52.91 -19.96 -34.22
C ASP A 101 -51.98 -19.07 -35.07
N ILE A 102 -52.30 -19.00 -36.38
CA ILE A 102 -51.38 -18.65 -37.47
C ILE A 102 -51.95 -17.53 -38.36
N CYS A 103 -51.13 -16.53 -38.73
CA CYS A 103 -50.99 -15.85 -40.04
C CYS A 103 -50.11 -14.58 -39.88
N LYS A 104 -49.04 -14.29 -40.65
CA LYS A 104 -48.94 -13.99 -42.10
C LYS A 104 -49.82 -12.78 -42.51
N THR A 105 -49.35 -11.73 -43.18
CA THR A 105 -48.31 -11.55 -44.24
C THR A 105 -47.75 -10.12 -44.31
N ASP A 106 -46.49 -9.94 -44.76
CA ASP A 106 -45.94 -9.02 -45.80
C ASP A 106 -46.26 -7.47 -45.76
N GLU A 107 -45.45 -6.51 -46.25
CA GLU A 107 -44.19 -6.51 -47.03
C GLU A 107 -43.46 -5.12 -47.00
N THR A 108 -42.13 -5.08 -47.28
CA THR A 108 -41.29 -3.93 -47.77
C THR A 108 -41.22 -2.58 -46.99
N SER A 109 -40.05 -2.01 -46.65
CA SER A 109 -39.08 -1.35 -47.58
C SER A 109 -37.91 -0.65 -46.82
N LYS A 110 -36.85 -0.22 -47.54
CA LYS A 110 -35.56 0.39 -47.07
C LYS A 110 -35.34 1.77 -47.76
N PRO A 111 -34.27 2.57 -47.51
CA PRO A 111 -33.51 2.93 -46.30
C PRO A 111 -33.16 4.47 -46.22
N LYS A 112 -32.14 4.86 -45.42
CA LYS A 112 -31.49 6.21 -45.24
C LYS A 112 -32.19 7.13 -44.21
N GLY A 113 -31.53 8.05 -43.50
CA GLY A 113 -30.09 8.30 -43.36
C GLY A 113 -29.74 9.78 -43.01
N HIS A 114 -28.95 9.98 -41.95
CA HIS A 114 -28.23 11.21 -41.54
C HIS A 114 -28.93 12.44 -40.89
N HIS A 115 -28.25 12.91 -39.84
CA HIS A 115 -28.10 14.28 -39.32
C HIS A 115 -29.29 15.09 -38.78
N LEU A 116 -29.11 15.55 -37.54
CA LEU A 116 -29.57 16.87 -37.09
C LEU A 116 -28.49 17.59 -36.29
N LYS A 117 -28.47 18.93 -36.43
CA LYS A 117 -27.60 19.88 -35.74
C LYS A 117 -28.47 20.93 -35.04
N PHE A 118 -28.01 21.36 -33.87
CA PHE A 118 -28.08 22.75 -33.35
C PHE A 118 -29.41 23.37 -32.84
N LEU A 119 -29.35 23.71 -31.54
CA LEU A 119 -29.77 24.96 -30.86
C LEU A 119 -31.23 25.29 -30.52
N HIS A 120 -31.40 25.67 -29.23
CA HIS A 120 -32.34 26.64 -28.60
C HIS A 120 -33.86 26.43 -28.82
N SER A 121 -34.78 26.77 -27.91
CA SER A 121 -34.83 27.71 -26.77
C SER A 121 -35.86 27.19 -25.72
N CYS A 122 -36.05 27.75 -24.51
CA CYS A 122 -37.02 28.83 -24.18
C CYS A 122 -37.08 29.09 -22.62
N PRO A 123 -37.82 30.10 -22.08
CA PRO A 123 -37.19 31.13 -21.21
C PRO A 123 -38.01 31.58 -19.95
N LEU A 124 -37.74 32.81 -19.44
CA LEU A 124 -38.56 33.67 -18.52
C LEU A 124 -38.43 33.40 -16.99
N THR A 125 -38.40 34.37 -16.04
CA THR A 125 -38.21 35.85 -16.08
C THR A 125 -37.76 36.49 -14.74
N LYS A 126 -36.97 37.58 -14.84
CA LYS A 126 -36.86 38.83 -14.01
C LYS A 126 -37.57 38.94 -12.64
N PHE A 127 -36.89 39.59 -11.67
CA PHE A 127 -37.23 40.98 -11.23
C PHE A 127 -36.10 41.72 -10.46
N MET A 128 -35.81 42.96 -10.91
CA MET A 128 -35.20 44.14 -10.24
C MET A 128 -33.86 44.15 -9.46
N HIS A 129 -33.19 45.31 -9.52
CA HIS A 129 -31.92 45.66 -8.87
C HIS A 129 -31.94 47.12 -8.36
N HIS A 130 -31.17 47.40 -7.29
CA HIS A 130 -30.42 48.67 -7.01
C HIS A 130 -31.14 49.95 -6.48
N PRO A 131 -30.39 50.93 -5.89
CA PRO A 131 -29.03 50.93 -5.29
C PRO A 131 -28.82 51.83 -4.01
N LYS A 132 -27.54 52.03 -3.58
CA LYS A 132 -26.97 53.18 -2.80
C LYS A 132 -27.30 53.27 -1.28
N ASN A 133 -26.53 53.90 -0.38
CA ASN A 133 -25.12 54.41 -0.34
C ASN A 133 -24.76 54.73 1.14
N GLU A 134 -23.47 55.01 1.45
CA GLU A 134 -23.00 55.89 2.57
C GLU A 134 -23.28 55.43 4.04
N ASN A 135 -22.51 55.78 5.09
CA ASN A 135 -21.19 56.42 5.22
C ASN A 135 -20.58 56.18 6.63
N ASP A 136 -19.36 56.72 6.80
CA ASP A 136 -18.73 57.22 8.04
C ASP A 136 -17.88 56.32 8.96
N GLU A 137 -16.69 56.88 9.23
CA GLU A 137 -15.67 56.44 10.16
C GLU A 137 -16.01 56.87 11.60
N HIS A 138 -15.48 56.18 12.61
CA HIS A 138 -14.95 56.87 13.79
C HIS A 138 -13.80 56.07 14.42
N LYS A 139 -12.68 56.78 14.67
CA LYS A 139 -11.56 56.31 15.52
C LYS A 139 -11.87 56.66 16.97
N GLU A 140 -11.47 55.79 17.90
CA GLU A 140 -10.64 56.25 19.03
C GLU A 140 -9.88 55.11 19.75
N GLN A 141 -8.83 55.50 20.46
CA GLN A 141 -7.96 54.62 21.25
C GLN A 141 -8.26 54.83 22.74
N GLN A 142 -8.16 53.78 23.58
CA GLN A 142 -7.23 53.78 24.74
C GLN A 142 -7.25 52.49 25.58
N LYS A 143 -6.30 52.42 26.53
CA LYS A 143 -5.88 51.25 27.31
C LYS A 143 -6.61 51.16 28.67
N THR A 144 -6.82 49.94 29.19
CA THR A 144 -6.28 49.40 30.48
C THR A 144 -7.23 48.51 31.31
N LYS A 145 -6.61 47.53 32.02
CA LYS A 145 -7.09 46.74 33.19
C LYS A 145 -8.28 45.77 32.97
N ARG A 146 -8.06 44.46 33.03
CA ARG A 146 -7.98 43.59 34.25
C ARG A 146 -9.29 43.53 35.06
N SER A 147 -10.00 42.39 35.01
CA SER A 147 -10.19 41.53 36.20
C SER A 147 -10.97 40.21 35.95
N ILE A 148 -10.43 39.13 36.54
CA ILE A 148 -11.13 38.03 37.24
C ILE A 148 -12.19 37.21 36.48
N PHE A 149 -11.87 35.92 36.24
CA PHE A 149 -12.62 34.82 36.86
C PHE A 149 -11.66 33.71 37.30
N ASN A 150 -11.78 33.30 38.58
CA ASN A 150 -11.00 32.21 39.19
C ASN A 150 -11.84 30.92 39.19
N ILE A 151 -11.25 29.78 38.83
CA ILE A 151 -11.72 28.47 39.28
C ILE A 151 -10.54 27.69 39.85
N ARG A 152 -10.72 27.17 41.08
CA ARG A 152 -9.71 26.40 41.83
C ARG A 152 -9.82 24.91 41.52
N TYR A 153 -8.68 24.22 41.50
CA TYR A 153 -8.57 22.82 41.91
C TYR A 153 -7.48 22.70 43.00
N PRO A 154 -7.63 21.81 43.99
CA PRO A 154 -6.77 21.80 45.17
C PRO A 154 -5.49 20.96 45.00
N ASN A 155 -4.37 21.50 45.46
CA ASN A 155 -3.13 20.73 45.66
C ASN A 155 -3.14 20.05 47.04
N PHE A 156 -2.87 18.75 47.08
CA PHE A 156 -2.42 18.05 48.30
C PHE A 156 -0.97 17.57 48.12
N PHE A 157 -0.03 18.26 48.77
CA PHE A 157 1.35 17.76 48.94
C PHE A 157 1.48 17.09 50.31
N LYS A 158 1.86 15.81 50.33
CA LYS A 158 2.56 15.18 51.47
C LYS A 158 3.55 14.15 50.95
N LYS A 159 4.83 14.52 50.90
CA LYS A 159 5.96 13.58 50.85
C LYS A 159 6.55 13.47 52.26
N ARG A 160 6.65 12.25 52.79
CA ARG A 160 7.62 11.85 53.82
C ARG A 160 8.12 10.45 53.51
N SER A 161 9.33 10.18 53.99
CA SER A 161 10.18 9.02 53.72
C SER A 161 9.62 7.67 54.22
N PRO A 162 10.06 6.56 53.61
CA PRO A 162 10.13 5.26 54.28
C PRO A 162 11.57 4.91 54.68
N SER A 163 11.74 4.40 55.91
CA SER A 163 12.96 3.75 56.38
C SER A 163 12.59 2.51 57.19
N THR A 164 13.05 1.34 56.71
CA THR A 164 13.35 0.08 57.46
C THR A 164 12.25 -0.62 58.30
N ALA A 165 12.34 -1.96 58.31
CA ALA A 165 11.59 -2.94 59.12
C ALA A 165 10.09 -3.06 58.78
N GLU A 166 9.64 -4.11 58.07
CA GLU A 166 9.53 -5.54 58.44
C GLU A 166 8.12 -5.89 58.93
N ALA A 167 7.42 -6.75 58.16
CA ALA A 167 6.30 -7.54 58.63
C ALA A 167 6.19 -8.82 57.77
N THR A 168 6.20 -9.97 58.45
CA THR A 168 6.12 -11.34 57.93
C THR A 168 4.74 -11.70 57.36
N LEU A 169 4.68 -12.71 56.48
CA LEU A 169 3.45 -13.50 56.29
C LEU A 169 3.75 -14.95 55.82
N ALA A 170 3.26 -15.93 56.59
CA ALA A 170 2.92 -17.34 56.28
C ALA A 170 3.96 -18.24 55.54
N SER A 171 4.13 -19.54 55.87
CA SER A 171 3.04 -20.52 55.98
C SER A 171 3.42 -21.86 56.66
N MET A 172 2.38 -22.50 57.24
CA MET A 172 2.08 -23.93 57.47
C MET A 172 3.13 -25.00 57.84
N GLU A 173 2.86 -25.65 58.98
CA GLU A 173 2.75 -27.11 59.26
C GLU A 173 3.83 -28.09 58.73
N THR A 174 4.40 -28.97 59.55
CA THR A 174 3.69 -30.10 60.23
C THR A 174 4.60 -30.79 61.28
N LEU A 175 3.99 -31.36 62.33
CA LEU A 175 4.34 -32.60 63.09
C LEU A 175 5.79 -32.78 63.65
N ASP A 176 6.07 -33.39 64.82
CA ASP A 176 5.21 -34.17 65.72
C ASP A 176 5.78 -34.28 67.16
N ASP A 177 4.87 -34.51 68.11
CA ASP A 177 4.97 -35.31 69.34
C ASP A 177 5.96 -35.07 70.53
N LYS A 178 5.33 -35.17 71.73
CA LYS A 178 5.76 -35.74 73.03
C LYS A 178 6.62 -34.97 74.06
N MET A 179 5.97 -34.80 75.23
CA MET A 179 6.42 -35.13 76.61
C MET A 179 7.65 -34.38 77.19
N ASP A 180 7.70 -34.00 78.48
CA ASP A 180 6.79 -34.26 79.59
C ASP A 180 6.81 -33.13 80.64
N THR A 181 5.92 -33.26 81.61
CA THR A 181 5.66 -32.42 82.78
C THR A 181 6.85 -32.24 83.76
N SER A 182 6.93 -31.06 84.39
CA SER A 182 6.86 -30.93 85.87
C SER A 182 6.71 -29.47 86.32
N ASN A 183 6.00 -29.26 87.42
CA ASN A 183 5.88 -27.98 88.11
C ASN A 183 7.18 -27.62 88.86
N ASP A 184 7.42 -26.34 89.16
CA ASP A 184 7.25 -25.80 90.53
C ASP A 184 7.79 -24.36 90.69
N GLY A 185 7.29 -23.65 91.73
CA GLY A 185 7.95 -22.51 92.43
C GLY A 185 8.31 -21.28 91.58
N LEU A 186 7.51 -20.22 91.54
CA LEU A 186 7.24 -19.25 92.62
C LEU A 186 8.48 -18.49 93.16
N GLU A 187 8.35 -17.17 93.15
CA GLU A 187 8.99 -16.17 94.03
C GLU A 187 10.36 -15.53 93.67
N ASN A 188 10.23 -14.42 92.92
CA ASN A 188 10.71 -13.07 93.28
C ASN A 188 12.19 -12.87 93.70
N VAL A 189 12.94 -12.16 92.85
CA VAL A 189 14.12 -11.39 93.26
C VAL A 189 13.80 -9.89 93.18
N LYS A 190 14.11 -9.15 94.24
CA LYS A 190 14.19 -7.68 94.19
C LYS A 190 15.40 -7.17 94.97
N LEU A 191 16.13 -6.25 94.32
CA LEU A 191 17.06 -5.25 94.85
C LEU A 191 18.50 -5.67 95.27
N GLU A 192 19.43 -5.15 94.46
CA GLU A 192 20.64 -4.39 94.85
C GLU A 192 21.89 -5.14 95.40
N PRO A 193 23.09 -4.53 95.29
CA PRO A 193 24.29 -5.27 94.86
C PRO A 193 25.33 -5.57 95.95
N MET A 194 26.23 -6.52 95.66
CA MET A 194 27.68 -6.44 95.94
C MET A 194 28.48 -7.46 95.08
N ASP A 195 29.73 -7.11 94.78
CA ASP A 195 30.77 -7.81 93.99
C ASP A 195 31.37 -9.09 94.67
N PRO A 196 32.36 -9.83 94.11
CA PRO A 196 32.80 -10.11 92.70
C PRO A 196 33.16 -11.61 92.40
N GLU A 197 33.81 -11.83 91.23
CA GLU A 197 34.80 -12.89 90.86
C GLU A 197 34.42 -14.21 90.12
N ASP A 198 35.09 -14.35 88.96
CA ASP A 198 35.74 -15.52 88.31
C ASP A 198 35.29 -16.99 88.50
N GLY A 199 35.37 -17.76 87.39
CA GLY A 199 35.39 -19.23 87.46
C GLY A 199 35.24 -19.98 86.13
N LYS A 200 36.35 -20.27 85.44
CA LYS A 200 36.40 -21.19 84.28
C LYS A 200 36.39 -22.66 84.75
N VAL A 201 36.06 -23.60 83.85
CA VAL A 201 36.99 -24.63 83.30
C VAL A 201 36.20 -25.70 82.52
N ALA A 202 36.83 -26.23 81.45
CA ALA A 202 36.29 -27.29 80.61
C ALA A 202 37.20 -28.54 80.64
N THR A 203 36.64 -29.72 80.37
CA THR A 203 37.42 -30.93 80.01
C THR A 203 36.75 -31.68 78.85
N LYS A 204 37.54 -32.08 77.84
CA LYS A 204 37.11 -32.86 76.67
C LYS A 204 37.77 -34.25 76.66
N LEU A 205 37.03 -35.25 76.20
CA LEU A 205 37.50 -36.59 75.85
C LEU A 205 37.57 -36.78 74.29
N PRO A 206 38.19 -37.86 73.75
CA PRO A 206 39.21 -37.69 72.71
C PRO A 206 38.78 -37.90 71.23
N LEU A 207 39.75 -37.73 70.33
CA LEU A 207 39.58 -37.33 68.93
C LEU A 207 38.98 -38.35 67.93
N LYS A 208 38.96 -39.66 68.25
CA LYS A 208 38.94 -40.70 67.19
C LYS A 208 37.60 -40.89 66.48
N GLU A 209 36.48 -40.51 67.11
CA GLU A 209 35.14 -40.59 66.51
C GLU A 209 34.81 -39.40 65.58
N ARG A 210 35.45 -38.23 65.81
CA ARG A 210 35.18 -37.00 65.02
C ARG A 210 35.55 -37.13 63.55
N ILE A 211 36.49 -38.00 63.18
CA ILE A 211 36.95 -38.15 61.80
C ILE A 211 35.95 -38.95 60.95
N ARG A 212 35.25 -39.92 61.55
CA ARG A 212 34.26 -40.74 60.84
C ARG A 212 32.94 -40.00 60.63
N GLN A 213 32.49 -39.22 61.63
CA GLN A 213 31.34 -38.32 61.49
C GLN A 213 31.58 -37.21 60.46
N LYS A 214 32.77 -36.59 60.44
CA LYS A 214 33.08 -35.51 59.48
C LYS A 214 32.98 -35.93 58.02
N LYS A 215 33.24 -37.20 57.67
CA LYS A 215 33.17 -37.63 56.26
C LYS A 215 31.74 -37.73 55.75
N PHE A 216 30.83 -38.32 56.55
CA PHE A 216 29.40 -38.35 56.25
C PHE A 216 28.81 -36.94 56.09
N ILE A 217 29.15 -36.03 57.03
CA ILE A 217 28.69 -34.63 56.97
C ILE A 217 29.14 -33.92 55.67
N ILE A 218 30.34 -34.22 55.15
CA ILE A 218 30.81 -33.63 53.90
C ILE A 218 30.05 -34.21 52.69
N ASP A 219 29.84 -35.52 52.64
CA ASP A 219 29.14 -36.16 51.53
C ASP A 219 27.66 -35.71 51.48
N ASP A 220 26.98 -35.61 52.64
CA ASP A 220 25.61 -35.09 52.73
C ASP A 220 25.51 -33.60 52.31
N ILE A 221 26.46 -32.76 52.73
CA ILE A 221 26.53 -31.34 52.30
C ILE A 221 26.70 -31.24 50.78
N VAL A 222 27.53 -32.09 50.17
CA VAL A 222 27.72 -32.10 48.70
C VAL A 222 26.42 -32.50 48.00
N VAL A 223 25.70 -33.52 48.49
CA VAL A 223 24.39 -33.91 47.94
C VAL A 223 23.36 -32.78 48.06
N CYS A 224 23.29 -32.09 49.21
CA CYS A 224 22.41 -30.94 49.39
C CYS A 224 22.76 -29.76 48.44
N ILE A 225 24.04 -29.48 48.22
CA ILE A 225 24.48 -28.43 47.27
C ILE A 225 24.09 -28.79 45.84
N VAL A 226 24.28 -30.05 45.41
CA VAL A 226 23.88 -30.51 44.07
C VAL A 226 22.36 -30.45 43.92
N ALA A 227 21.59 -30.88 44.92
CA ALA A 227 20.13 -30.79 44.90
C ALA A 227 19.63 -29.33 44.80
N LEU A 228 20.25 -28.40 45.55
CA LEU A 228 19.95 -26.97 45.47
C LEU A 228 20.30 -26.37 44.11
N LEU A 229 21.42 -26.76 43.49
CA LEU A 229 21.78 -26.31 42.15
C LEU A 229 20.80 -26.83 41.08
N VAL A 230 20.36 -28.08 41.19
CA VAL A 230 19.33 -28.64 40.31
C VAL A 230 17.99 -27.90 40.52
N ALA A 231 17.55 -27.71 41.76
CA ALA A 231 16.33 -26.96 42.06
C ALA A 231 16.38 -25.52 41.53
N MET A 232 17.50 -24.81 41.72
CA MET A 232 17.72 -23.48 41.14
C MET A 232 17.69 -23.49 39.61
N SER A 233 18.28 -24.51 38.95
CA SER A 233 18.21 -24.63 37.49
C SER A 233 16.79 -24.85 36.97
N VAL A 234 15.97 -25.62 37.70
CA VAL A 234 14.54 -25.85 37.38
C VAL A 234 13.71 -24.60 37.62
N ILE A 235 13.96 -23.86 38.71
CA ILE A 235 13.30 -22.58 39.01
C ILE A 235 13.65 -21.54 37.94
N ILE A 236 14.93 -21.43 37.54
CA ILE A 236 15.36 -20.52 36.46
C ILE A 236 14.74 -20.94 35.12
N GLY A 237 14.75 -22.23 34.78
CA GLY A 237 14.10 -22.74 33.57
C GLY A 237 12.59 -22.48 33.55
N SER A 238 11.91 -22.63 34.69
CA SER A 238 10.48 -22.35 34.85
C SER A 238 10.18 -20.85 34.79
N LEU A 239 11.05 -19.98 35.32
CA LEU A 239 10.91 -18.53 35.21
C LEU A 239 11.10 -18.06 33.77
N ILE A 240 12.09 -18.59 33.06
CA ILE A 240 12.30 -18.31 31.63
C ILE A 240 11.09 -18.81 30.81
N GLY A 241 10.60 -20.03 31.08
CA GLY A 241 9.39 -20.56 30.44
C GLY A 241 8.11 -19.78 30.75
N ALA A 242 7.98 -19.21 31.95
CA ALA A 242 6.86 -18.34 32.31
C ALA A 242 6.97 -16.92 31.70
N CYS A 243 8.18 -16.42 31.46
CA CYS A 243 8.41 -15.17 30.73
C CYS A 243 8.22 -15.32 29.21
N VAL A 244 8.47 -16.50 28.65
CA VAL A 244 8.21 -16.84 27.24
C VAL A 244 6.88 -17.59 27.13
N GLY A 245 5.79 -16.91 27.53
CA GLY A 245 4.45 -17.34 27.13
C GLY A 245 4.30 -17.31 25.61
N PRO A 246 3.31 -18.02 25.03
CA PRO A 246 2.99 -17.87 23.62
C PRO A 246 2.72 -16.39 23.30
N PRO A 247 3.12 -15.88 22.13
CA PRO A 247 2.90 -14.48 21.77
C PRO A 247 1.42 -14.17 21.87
N VAL A 248 1.06 -13.26 22.79
CA VAL A 248 -0.32 -12.91 23.07
C VAL A 248 -0.81 -12.00 21.94
N GLU A 249 -1.31 -12.62 20.87
CA GLU A 249 -2.06 -11.90 19.84
C GLU A 249 -3.19 -11.12 20.52
N ARG A 250 -3.36 -9.85 20.12
CA ARG A 250 -4.34 -8.98 20.76
C ARG A 250 -5.74 -9.57 20.58
N PRO A 251 -6.58 -9.60 21.63
CA PRO A 251 -7.90 -10.21 21.55
C PRO A 251 -8.76 -9.53 20.48
N LEU A 252 -9.27 -10.32 19.54
CA LEU A 252 -10.11 -9.81 18.44
C LEU A 252 -11.50 -9.44 18.94
N ARG A 253 -11.89 -8.18 18.74
CA ARG A 253 -13.26 -7.75 19.02
C ARG A 253 -14.19 -8.41 17.99
N LEU A 254 -15.23 -9.09 18.49
CA LEU A 254 -16.18 -9.89 17.68
C LEU A 254 -15.50 -10.94 16.77
N GLY A 255 -14.27 -11.38 17.10
CA GLY A 255 -13.51 -12.33 16.27
C GLY A 255 -13.06 -11.80 14.90
N ARG A 256 -13.25 -10.49 14.62
CA ARG A 256 -13.00 -9.89 13.31
C ARG A 256 -12.23 -8.58 13.34
N TYR A 257 -12.35 -7.80 14.41
CA TYR A 257 -11.76 -6.46 14.48
C TYR A 257 -10.56 -6.43 15.42
N ILE A 258 -9.53 -5.65 15.06
CA ILE A 258 -8.31 -5.50 15.85
C ILE A 258 -7.94 -4.02 16.00
N THR A 259 -7.55 -3.63 17.22
CA THR A 259 -7.17 -2.25 17.53
C THR A 259 -5.65 -2.07 17.52
N ALA A 260 -5.18 -1.03 16.82
CA ALA A 260 -3.82 -0.52 16.88
C ALA A 260 -3.80 0.91 17.44
N SER A 261 -2.72 1.29 18.11
CA SER A 261 -2.54 2.65 18.63
C SER A 261 -1.72 3.48 17.64
N THR A 262 -2.07 4.75 17.46
CA THR A 262 -1.29 5.72 16.68
C THR A 262 -1.06 6.98 17.51
N GLY A 263 -0.18 7.87 17.05
CA GLY A 263 0.02 9.20 17.66
C GLY A 263 -1.23 10.08 17.70
N CYS A 264 -2.27 9.77 16.91
CA CYS A 264 -3.57 10.45 16.94
C CYS A 264 -4.65 9.71 17.74
N GLY A 265 -4.34 8.56 18.34
CA GLY A 265 -5.31 7.71 19.04
C GLY A 265 -5.48 6.32 18.40
N PRO A 266 -6.42 5.52 18.90
CA PRO A 266 -6.64 4.17 18.42
C PRO A 266 -7.31 4.14 17.04
N VAL A 267 -6.93 3.15 16.23
CA VAL A 267 -7.56 2.78 14.96
C VAL A 267 -7.98 1.32 15.01
N GLU A 268 -9.07 0.96 14.33
CA GLU A 268 -9.58 -0.40 14.28
C GLU A 268 -9.60 -0.92 12.84
N GLY A 269 -8.87 -2.01 12.59
CA GLY A 269 -8.80 -2.70 11.31
C GLY A 269 -9.61 -4.00 11.31
N ILE A 270 -9.73 -4.61 10.13
CA ILE A 270 -10.43 -5.88 9.93
C ILE A 270 -9.46 -7.03 9.68
N LEU A 271 -9.79 -8.21 10.22
CA LEU A 271 -9.22 -9.48 9.78
C LEU A 271 -9.92 -9.90 8.48
N ASP A 272 -9.15 -10.01 7.41
CA ASP A 272 -9.62 -10.43 6.09
C ASP A 272 -8.53 -11.23 5.36
N GLU A 273 -8.91 -12.31 4.69
CA GLU A 273 -7.99 -13.28 4.05
C GLU A 273 -6.88 -13.84 4.96
N GLY A 274 -7.02 -13.73 6.28
CA GLY A 274 -6.02 -14.13 7.27
C GLY A 274 -4.95 -13.07 7.58
N VAL A 275 -5.11 -11.83 7.12
CA VAL A 275 -4.27 -10.67 7.49
C VAL A 275 -5.12 -9.56 8.08
N TYR A 276 -4.49 -8.66 8.84
CA TYR A 276 -5.14 -7.46 9.33
C TYR A 276 -4.98 -6.33 8.33
N LYS A 277 -6.12 -5.82 7.84
CA LYS A 277 -6.20 -4.71 6.90
C LYS A 277 -6.76 -3.49 7.63
N PHE A 278 -6.00 -2.40 7.65
CA PHE A 278 -6.42 -1.09 8.14
C PHE A 278 -6.48 -0.15 6.95
N TYR A 279 -7.69 0.18 6.50
CA TYR A 279 -7.91 1.10 5.40
C TYR A 279 -7.97 2.55 5.85
N SER A 280 -7.54 3.45 4.98
CA SER A 280 -7.88 4.88 5.03
C SER A 280 -7.40 5.64 6.28
N ILE A 281 -6.30 5.23 6.91
CA ILE A 281 -5.78 5.95 8.08
C ILE A 281 -5.28 7.35 7.67
N PRO A 282 -5.80 8.46 8.22
CA PRO A 282 -5.30 9.80 7.92
C PRO A 282 -3.87 9.98 8.42
N TYR A 283 -2.95 10.39 7.54
CA TYR A 283 -1.55 10.66 7.91
C TYR A 283 -1.18 12.14 7.93
N ALA A 284 -1.99 12.99 7.29
CA ALA A 284 -1.83 14.43 7.20
C ALA A 284 -3.18 15.16 7.30
N VAL A 285 -3.15 16.47 7.53
CA VAL A 285 -4.34 17.33 7.49
C VAL A 285 -4.90 17.36 6.06
N PRO A 286 -6.23 17.21 5.86
CA PRO A 286 -6.86 17.28 4.55
C PRO A 286 -6.47 18.55 3.77
N PRO A 287 -5.99 18.45 2.51
CA PRO A 287 -5.45 19.56 1.73
C PRO A 287 -6.55 20.40 1.04
N ILE A 288 -7.70 20.56 1.71
CA ILE A 288 -8.91 21.22 1.20
C ILE A 288 -8.91 22.73 1.45
N LYS A 289 -9.69 23.49 0.67
CA LYS A 289 -9.91 24.94 0.84
C LYS A 289 -8.58 25.70 0.94
N GLU A 290 -8.33 26.42 2.03
CA GLU A 290 -7.09 27.17 2.28
C GLU A 290 -5.81 26.32 2.34
N LYS A 291 -5.94 24.99 2.50
CA LYS A 291 -4.81 24.05 2.46
C LYS A 291 -4.51 23.56 1.04
N ARG A 292 -5.37 23.84 0.04
CA ARG A 292 -5.11 23.51 -1.37
C ARG A 292 -3.89 24.28 -1.85
N PHE A 293 -3.04 23.59 -2.62
CA PHE A 293 -1.71 24.06 -3.05
C PHE A 293 -0.78 24.46 -1.89
N THR A 294 -0.89 23.76 -0.75
CA THR A 294 0.11 23.81 0.32
C THR A 294 0.74 22.44 0.55
N TYR A 295 1.97 22.43 1.07
CA TYR A 295 2.65 21.22 1.54
C TYR A 295 1.88 20.55 2.68
N ALA A 296 1.88 19.21 2.69
CA ALA A 296 1.19 18.39 3.67
C ALA A 296 1.53 18.80 5.11
N GLN A 297 0.51 18.98 5.94
CA GLN A 297 0.67 19.36 7.35
C GLN A 297 0.50 18.11 8.21
N PRO A 298 1.46 17.80 9.11
CA PRO A 298 1.36 16.61 9.97
C PRO A 298 0.23 16.78 10.98
N LEU A 299 -0.39 15.66 11.38
CA LEU A 299 -1.36 15.60 12.48
C LEU A 299 -0.62 15.69 13.83
N ASN A 300 -0.12 16.88 14.17
CA ASN A 300 0.72 17.13 15.34
C ASN A 300 -0.01 17.76 16.53
N ASN A 301 -1.31 17.98 16.42
CA ASN A 301 -2.16 18.54 17.46
C ASN A 301 -3.38 17.64 17.64
N LEU A 302 -3.73 17.33 18.90
CA LEU A 302 -4.90 16.53 19.28
C LEU A 302 -6.20 17.07 18.67
N SER A 303 -6.32 18.39 18.46
CA SER A 303 -7.50 18.99 17.81
C SER A 303 -7.64 18.69 16.31
N LEU A 304 -6.63 18.05 15.70
CA LEU A 304 -6.63 17.59 14.30
C LEU A 304 -6.79 16.06 14.21
N CYS A 305 -6.73 15.37 15.34
CA CYS A 305 -6.96 13.94 15.43
C CYS A 305 -8.44 13.63 15.60
N TRP A 306 -8.82 12.37 15.41
CA TRP A 306 -10.18 11.89 15.68
C TRP A 306 -10.42 11.71 17.19
N ASN A 307 -11.69 11.77 17.59
CA ASN A 307 -12.11 11.29 18.91
C ASN A 307 -12.34 9.77 18.85
N GLU A 308 -12.18 9.11 19.99
CA GLU A 308 -12.43 7.66 20.16
C GLU A 308 -11.60 6.78 19.20
N THR A 309 -12.17 5.73 18.64
CA THR A 309 -11.48 4.76 17.77
C THR A 309 -11.89 4.93 16.32
N TYR A 310 -10.96 5.35 15.46
CA TYR A 310 -11.22 5.52 14.03
C TYR A 310 -11.40 4.16 13.33
N GLN A 311 -12.43 4.04 12.50
CA GLN A 311 -12.88 2.79 11.90
C GLN A 311 -12.24 2.59 10.51
N CYS A 312 -11.17 1.79 10.44
CA CYS A 312 -10.38 1.54 9.23
C CYS A 312 -10.89 0.34 8.41
N HIS A 313 -12.21 0.22 8.24
CA HIS A 313 -12.84 -1.00 7.71
C HIS A 313 -13.06 -1.00 6.20
N VAL A 314 -13.03 0.16 5.54
CA VAL A 314 -13.40 0.32 4.12
C VAL A 314 -12.35 1.17 3.39
N PRO A 315 -11.95 0.79 2.17
CA PRO A 315 -11.11 1.61 1.30
C PRO A 315 -11.67 3.02 1.10
N GLY A 316 -10.80 4.01 1.18
CA GLY A 316 -11.16 5.42 1.08
C GLY A 316 -11.21 5.92 -0.36
N PRO A 317 -11.63 7.18 -0.57
CA PRO A 317 -11.59 7.78 -1.89
C PRO A 317 -10.16 7.90 -2.41
N LEU A 318 -10.00 7.71 -3.72
CA LEU A 318 -8.77 8.08 -4.42
C LEU A 318 -8.58 9.60 -4.37
N CYS A 319 -7.34 10.08 -4.49
CA CYS A 319 -7.10 11.50 -4.75
C CYS A 319 -7.66 11.94 -6.11
N VAL A 320 -8.12 13.19 -6.19
CA VAL A 320 -8.58 13.85 -7.43
C VAL A 320 -7.60 13.61 -8.59
N GLN A 321 -8.07 12.93 -9.64
CA GLN A 321 -7.25 12.54 -10.79
C GLN A 321 -8.08 12.23 -12.04
N PHE A 322 -7.41 12.11 -13.19
CA PHE A 322 -7.98 11.51 -14.40
C PHE A 322 -7.82 9.97 -14.38
N LEU A 323 -8.82 9.27 -14.93
CA LEU A 323 -8.73 7.85 -15.30
C LEU A 323 -8.29 7.71 -16.77
N GLU A 324 -7.88 6.50 -17.17
CA GLU A 324 -7.38 6.21 -18.53
C GLU A 324 -8.42 6.47 -19.64
N ASN A 325 -9.71 6.45 -19.31
CA ASN A 325 -10.82 6.80 -20.19
C ASN A 325 -11.11 8.33 -20.26
N GLY A 326 -10.30 9.15 -19.60
CA GLY A 326 -10.47 10.61 -19.52
C GLY A 326 -11.50 11.09 -18.49
N THR A 327 -12.17 10.22 -17.72
CA THR A 327 -13.12 10.66 -16.69
C THR A 327 -12.40 11.11 -15.42
N ILE A 328 -12.95 12.12 -14.75
CA ILE A 328 -12.45 12.63 -13.47
C ILE A 328 -13.00 11.78 -12.33
N THR A 329 -12.17 11.45 -11.34
CA THR A 329 -12.60 10.77 -10.11
C THR A 329 -11.81 11.24 -8.88
N GLY A 330 -12.30 10.90 -7.69
CA GLY A 330 -11.61 11.10 -6.42
C GLY A 330 -12.03 12.34 -5.61
N GLU A 331 -11.48 12.43 -4.40
CA GLU A 331 -11.71 13.49 -3.43
C GLU A 331 -10.41 14.25 -3.11
N GLU A 332 -10.54 15.50 -2.65
CA GLU A 332 -9.40 16.28 -2.17
C GLU A 332 -8.96 15.82 -0.77
N ASP A 333 -9.89 15.35 0.05
CA ASP A 333 -9.59 14.70 1.33
C ASP A 333 -9.19 13.23 1.09
N CYS A 334 -7.93 13.06 0.70
CA CYS A 334 -7.38 11.78 0.25
C CYS A 334 -6.01 11.46 0.86
N LEU A 335 -5.51 12.25 1.83
CA LEU A 335 -4.18 12.03 2.44
C LEU A 335 -4.23 10.96 3.53
N THR A 336 -4.60 9.76 3.08
CA THR A 336 -4.78 8.55 3.86
C THR A 336 -3.82 7.45 3.41
N LEU A 337 -3.59 6.45 4.27
CA LEU A 337 -2.81 5.27 3.93
C LEU A 337 -3.51 3.98 4.37
N ASP A 338 -3.28 2.92 3.61
CA ASP A 338 -3.71 1.58 3.94
C ASP A 338 -2.53 0.77 4.49
N ILE A 339 -2.78 -0.09 5.48
CA ILE A 339 -1.80 -1.02 6.04
C ILE A 339 -2.35 -2.44 5.95
N MET A 340 -1.56 -3.36 5.41
CA MET A 340 -1.79 -4.80 5.45
C MET A 340 -0.66 -5.46 6.24
N THR A 341 -0.99 -6.08 7.38
CA THR A 341 -0.01 -6.74 8.27
C THR A 341 -0.50 -8.14 8.65
N PRO A 342 0.39 -9.16 8.70
CA PRO A 342 0.00 -10.50 9.14
C PRO A 342 -0.32 -10.55 10.65
N HIS A 343 0.39 -9.78 11.48
CA HIS A 343 0.22 -9.79 12.94
C HIS A 343 0.39 -8.40 13.55
N VAL A 344 -0.48 -8.04 14.50
CA VAL A 344 -0.40 -6.76 15.24
C VAL A 344 0.25 -6.98 16.61
N ARG A 345 1.57 -7.20 16.61
CA ARG A 345 2.39 -7.52 17.78
C ARG A 345 3.54 -6.51 17.99
N TYR A 346 4.31 -6.65 19.07
CA TYR A 346 5.47 -5.78 19.38
C TYR A 346 6.80 -6.55 19.43
N ASP A 347 6.72 -7.86 19.65
CA ASP A 347 7.79 -8.82 19.53
C ASP A 347 8.05 -9.18 18.06
N SER A 348 9.33 -9.31 17.69
CA SER A 348 9.79 -9.62 16.33
C SER A 348 9.16 -8.73 15.24
N PRO A 349 9.52 -7.43 15.19
CA PRO A 349 8.96 -6.49 14.22
C PRO A 349 9.39 -6.84 12.78
N LEU A 350 8.46 -6.69 11.85
CA LEU A 350 8.56 -7.18 10.48
C LEU A 350 9.09 -6.11 9.50
N PRO A 351 9.78 -6.49 8.42
CA PRO A 351 10.11 -5.57 7.34
C PRO A 351 8.88 -4.89 6.74
N VAL A 352 9.02 -3.61 6.39
CA VAL A 352 7.92 -2.78 5.88
C VAL A 352 8.18 -2.42 4.42
N VAL A 353 7.23 -2.69 3.54
CA VAL A 353 7.26 -2.30 2.12
C VAL A 353 6.23 -1.19 1.89
N VAL A 354 6.71 0.00 1.53
CA VAL A 354 5.87 1.15 1.19
C VAL A 354 5.67 1.18 -0.32
N LEU A 355 4.43 0.97 -0.76
CA LEU A 355 4.01 0.88 -2.15
C LEU A 355 3.68 2.27 -2.70
N ILE A 356 4.60 2.83 -3.50
CA ILE A 356 4.43 4.13 -4.16
C ILE A 356 4.19 3.87 -5.65
N GLY A 357 2.93 3.61 -5.99
CA GLY A 357 2.51 3.33 -7.36
C GLY A 357 1.57 4.41 -7.90
N ALA A 358 1.81 4.85 -9.13
CA ALA A 358 0.92 5.71 -9.90
C ALA A 358 1.07 5.34 -11.39
N ASN A 359 -0.01 5.42 -12.17
CA ASN A 359 0.01 5.03 -13.58
C ASN A 359 0.76 6.08 -14.43
N THR A 360 0.33 7.35 -14.29
CA THR A 360 1.07 8.56 -14.65
C THR A 360 1.04 9.55 -13.47
N LEU A 361 1.81 10.65 -13.50
CA LEU A 361 1.68 11.72 -12.51
C LEU A 361 0.38 12.52 -12.66
N ALA A 362 -0.29 12.43 -13.81
CA ALA A 362 -1.61 13.02 -14.03
C ALA A 362 -2.76 12.21 -13.41
N GLY A 363 -2.60 10.89 -13.28
CA GLY A 363 -3.65 10.01 -12.75
C GLY A 363 -3.52 8.54 -13.18
N GLY A 364 -4.61 7.80 -12.96
CA GLY A 364 -4.77 6.40 -13.32
C GLY A 364 -4.51 5.45 -12.15
N ILE A 365 -5.38 4.44 -12.04
CA ILE A 365 -5.38 3.46 -10.95
C ILE A 365 -4.07 2.67 -10.95
N SER A 366 -3.37 2.64 -9.82
CA SER A 366 -2.15 1.86 -9.72
C SER A 366 -2.42 0.35 -9.69
N PRO A 367 -1.73 -0.46 -10.52
CA PRO A 367 -1.82 -1.92 -10.47
C PRO A 367 -1.02 -2.54 -9.30
N ALA A 368 -0.35 -1.72 -8.48
CA ALA A 368 0.43 -2.16 -7.33
C ALA A 368 -0.46 -2.53 -6.12
N GLN A 369 -1.18 -3.65 -6.22
CA GLN A 369 -2.05 -4.20 -5.18
C GLN A 369 -1.35 -5.36 -4.45
N PRO A 370 -1.11 -5.28 -3.12
CA PRO A 370 -0.49 -6.37 -2.36
C PRO A 370 -1.45 -7.52 -2.09
N SER A 371 -0.96 -8.75 -2.19
CA SER A 371 -1.70 -9.96 -1.82
C SER A 371 -1.50 -10.36 -0.36
N ALA A 372 -2.60 -10.69 0.32
CA ALA A 372 -2.64 -11.23 1.67
C ALA A 372 -1.91 -12.58 1.85
N LEU A 373 -1.62 -13.29 0.75
CA LEU A 373 -0.77 -14.48 0.79
C LEU A 373 0.67 -14.11 1.14
N TYR A 374 1.28 -13.20 0.36
CA TYR A 374 2.69 -12.86 0.51
C TYR A 374 2.98 -12.04 1.76
N ALA A 375 2.02 -11.24 2.23
CA ALA A 375 2.13 -10.58 3.54
C ALA A 375 2.33 -11.60 4.68
N ARG A 376 1.77 -12.81 4.57
CA ARG A 376 1.94 -13.91 5.53
C ARG A 376 3.16 -14.78 5.25
N THR A 377 3.34 -15.24 4.01
CA THR A 377 4.40 -16.22 3.69
C THR A 377 5.80 -15.62 3.76
N GLU A 378 5.94 -14.33 3.47
CA GLU A 378 7.21 -13.60 3.51
C GLU A 378 7.37 -12.79 4.81
N GLU A 379 6.37 -12.81 5.71
CA GLU A 379 6.28 -11.99 6.93
C GLU A 379 6.59 -10.49 6.69
N VAL A 380 5.89 -9.86 5.75
CA VAL A 380 6.08 -8.45 5.36
C VAL A 380 4.81 -7.63 5.57
N ILE A 381 4.98 -6.39 6.05
CA ILE A 381 3.90 -5.39 6.12
C ILE A 381 3.91 -4.55 4.85
N PHE A 382 2.76 -4.45 4.18
CA PHE A 382 2.57 -3.52 3.07
C PHE A 382 1.88 -2.25 3.56
N VAL A 383 2.41 -1.09 3.17
CA VAL A 383 1.78 0.21 3.40
C VAL A 383 1.58 0.92 2.07
N ARG A 384 0.35 1.36 1.78
CA ARG A 384 0.02 2.11 0.55
C ARG A 384 -0.50 3.50 0.90
N PRO A 385 0.31 4.57 0.78
CA PRO A 385 -0.16 5.93 0.93
C PRO A 385 -0.84 6.44 -0.36
N ASN A 386 -2.00 7.07 -0.21
CA ASN A 386 -2.57 7.96 -1.22
C ASN A 386 -1.85 9.31 -1.17
N PHE A 387 -1.66 9.96 -2.31
CA PHE A 387 -0.99 11.26 -2.45
C PHE A 387 -1.58 12.03 -3.64
N ARG A 388 -1.49 13.37 -3.64
CA ARG A 388 -2.09 14.19 -4.69
C ARG A 388 -1.43 13.97 -6.05
N LEU A 389 -2.24 13.96 -7.11
CA LEU A 389 -1.83 13.79 -8.50
C LEU A 389 -2.22 15.01 -9.36
N GLY A 390 -1.75 15.05 -10.60
CA GLY A 390 -2.05 16.09 -11.59
C GLY A 390 -1.75 17.51 -11.08
N SER A 391 -2.61 18.46 -11.46
CA SER A 391 -2.51 19.85 -10.99
C SER A 391 -2.56 19.97 -9.46
N PHE A 392 -3.31 19.12 -8.76
CA PHE A 392 -3.34 19.08 -7.29
C PHE A 392 -2.01 18.67 -6.65
N GLY A 393 -1.27 17.76 -7.28
CA GLY A 393 0.03 17.28 -6.82
C GLY A 393 1.21 18.19 -7.20
N PHE A 394 1.12 18.91 -8.32
CA PHE A 394 2.30 19.44 -9.01
C PHE A 394 2.19 20.88 -9.55
N LEU A 395 1.03 21.56 -9.46
CA LEU A 395 0.86 22.91 -10.03
C LEU A 395 1.83 23.95 -9.43
N SER A 396 2.77 24.41 -10.25
CA SER A 396 3.67 25.53 -9.96
C SER A 396 3.17 26.79 -10.69
N LEU A 397 2.96 27.89 -9.94
CA LEU A 397 2.52 29.18 -10.46
C LEU A 397 3.09 30.31 -9.60
N ASN A 398 3.42 31.44 -10.21
CA ASN A 398 3.95 32.62 -9.52
C ASN A 398 2.97 33.13 -8.43
N ILE A 399 1.67 33.12 -8.71
CA ILE A 399 0.62 33.52 -7.74
C ILE A 399 0.52 32.57 -6.54
N LEU A 400 0.85 31.28 -6.71
CA LEU A 400 0.94 30.32 -5.61
C LEU A 400 2.23 30.52 -4.81
N SER A 401 3.38 30.68 -5.49
CA SER A 401 4.67 30.95 -4.83
C SER A 401 4.67 32.23 -3.98
N LYS A 402 3.98 33.28 -4.42
CA LYS A 402 3.82 34.53 -3.65
C LYS A 402 2.94 34.37 -2.41
N SER A 403 2.05 33.38 -2.35
CA SER A 403 1.11 33.18 -1.24
C SER A 403 1.74 32.59 0.04
N LYS A 404 3.02 32.19 -0.02
CA LYS A 404 3.75 31.55 1.09
C LYS A 404 5.19 32.06 1.15
N TYR A 405 5.78 32.03 2.35
CA TYR A 405 7.23 32.11 2.55
C TYR A 405 7.78 30.76 3.07
N PRO A 406 8.93 30.26 2.59
CA PRO A 406 9.67 30.74 1.42
C PRO A 406 8.83 30.63 0.14
N HIS A 407 9.18 31.44 -0.88
CA HIS A 407 8.39 31.56 -2.11
C HIS A 407 8.58 30.33 -3.02
N THR A 408 7.64 29.38 -2.95
CA THR A 408 7.69 28.11 -3.69
C THR A 408 6.30 27.59 -4.05
N SER A 409 6.20 26.79 -5.11
CA SER A 409 4.97 26.11 -5.55
C SER A 409 5.31 24.90 -6.43
N GLY A 410 4.44 23.89 -6.45
CA GLY A 410 4.68 22.58 -7.05
C GLY A 410 5.12 21.55 -6.01
N ASN A 411 5.44 20.33 -6.45
CA ASN A 411 5.95 19.22 -5.62
C ASN A 411 5.09 18.87 -4.37
N TYR A 412 3.80 19.19 -4.34
CA TYR A 412 2.93 18.91 -3.20
C TYR A 412 2.81 17.39 -2.95
N ALA A 413 2.83 16.58 -4.00
CA ALA A 413 2.85 15.11 -3.92
C ALA A 413 4.11 14.56 -3.21
N LEU A 414 5.28 15.17 -3.41
CA LEU A 414 6.50 14.80 -2.69
C LEU A 414 6.39 15.18 -1.21
N SER A 415 5.71 16.28 -0.89
CA SER A 415 5.39 16.63 0.49
C SER A 415 4.42 15.63 1.14
N ASP A 416 3.46 15.11 0.39
CA ASP A 416 2.49 14.10 0.84
C ASP A 416 3.23 12.81 1.21
N LEU A 417 4.04 12.28 0.28
CA LEU A 417 4.87 11.10 0.52
C LEU A 417 5.86 11.29 1.68
N LEU A 418 6.48 12.47 1.82
CA LEU A 418 7.34 12.77 2.97
C LEU A 418 6.56 12.78 4.31
N ALA A 419 5.32 13.27 4.31
CA ALA A 419 4.46 13.21 5.50
C ALA A 419 4.01 11.78 5.82
N ALA A 420 3.65 10.98 4.81
CA ALA A 420 3.34 9.56 4.96
C ALA A 420 4.54 8.78 5.54
N LEU A 421 5.75 8.97 5.01
CA LEU A 421 6.95 8.32 5.55
C LEU A 421 7.27 8.74 7.00
N ARG A 422 7.01 10.00 7.38
CA ARG A 422 7.13 10.44 8.79
C ARG A 422 6.09 9.75 9.67
N TRP A 423 4.86 9.63 9.19
CA TRP A 423 3.80 8.92 9.91
C TRP A 423 4.15 7.44 10.08
N ILE A 424 4.64 6.76 9.03
CA ILE A 424 5.05 5.36 9.05
C ILE A 424 6.17 5.16 10.08
N HIS A 425 7.23 5.96 10.01
CA HIS A 425 8.36 5.86 10.94
C HIS A 425 7.95 6.09 12.42
N LEU A 426 6.91 6.90 12.68
CA LEU A 426 6.39 7.14 14.03
C LEU A 426 5.42 6.05 14.53
N ASN A 427 4.66 5.38 13.64
CA ASN A 427 3.52 4.57 14.03
C ASN A 427 3.63 3.07 13.68
N ILE A 428 4.46 2.66 12.72
CA ILE A 428 4.37 1.31 12.12
C ILE A 428 4.67 0.16 13.09
N ASN A 429 5.45 0.42 14.15
CA ASN A 429 5.69 -0.53 15.24
C ASN A 429 4.38 -0.96 15.95
N HIS A 430 3.38 -0.08 16.05
CA HIS A 430 2.09 -0.43 16.65
C HIS A 430 1.25 -1.41 15.80
N PHE A 431 1.66 -1.62 14.54
CA PHE A 431 1.11 -2.56 13.55
C PHE A 431 2.02 -3.79 13.33
N GLY A 432 3.09 -3.94 14.11
CA GLY A 432 4.06 -5.04 14.01
C GLY A 432 5.25 -4.79 13.07
N GLY A 433 5.46 -3.58 12.56
CA GLY A 433 6.52 -3.27 11.60
C GLY A 433 7.75 -2.60 12.19
N ASP A 434 8.92 -2.89 11.62
CA ASP A 434 10.18 -2.24 12.01
C ASP A 434 10.38 -0.91 11.25
N PRO A 435 10.37 0.25 11.94
CA PRO A 435 10.63 1.55 11.33
C PRO A 435 12.06 1.73 10.81
N GLU A 436 12.99 0.83 11.14
CA GLU A 436 14.37 0.77 10.62
C GLU A 436 14.52 -0.18 9.42
N MET A 437 13.54 -1.05 9.12
CA MET A 437 13.54 -1.94 7.94
C MET A 437 12.53 -1.54 6.85
N VAL A 438 12.31 -0.23 6.68
CA VAL A 438 11.45 0.34 5.64
C VAL A 438 12.10 0.27 4.25
N THR A 439 11.41 -0.35 3.30
CA THR A 439 11.76 -0.46 1.89
C THR A 439 10.73 0.29 1.04
N LEU A 440 11.18 1.22 0.19
CA LEU A 440 10.30 1.89 -0.76
C LEU A 440 10.22 1.06 -2.05
N LEU A 441 9.03 0.59 -2.43
CA LEU A 441 8.76 -0.02 -3.73
C LEU A 441 8.00 0.98 -4.60
N GLY A 442 8.72 1.64 -5.49
CA GLY A 442 8.16 2.55 -6.48
C GLY A 442 7.79 1.82 -7.77
N HIS A 443 6.65 2.17 -8.38
CA HIS A 443 6.23 1.64 -9.69
C HIS A 443 5.78 2.73 -10.67
N ARG A 444 6.26 2.65 -11.93
CA ARG A 444 6.02 3.63 -13.02
C ARG A 444 6.26 5.08 -12.56
N ALA A 445 5.26 5.94 -12.67
CA ALA A 445 5.28 7.33 -12.20
C ALA A 445 5.57 7.43 -10.69
N GLY A 446 5.08 6.47 -9.91
CA GLY A 446 5.41 6.32 -8.50
C GLY A 446 6.88 5.94 -8.26
N ALA A 447 7.54 5.26 -9.21
CA ALA A 447 8.98 5.02 -9.18
C ALA A 447 9.78 6.29 -9.52
N THR A 448 9.31 7.10 -10.48
CA THR A 448 9.82 8.46 -10.75
C THR A 448 9.76 9.33 -9.48
N LEU A 449 8.60 9.35 -8.79
CA LEU A 449 8.45 10.05 -7.51
C LEU A 449 9.34 9.48 -6.41
N THR A 450 9.46 8.16 -6.30
CA THR A 450 10.31 7.52 -5.30
C THR A 450 11.78 7.87 -5.53
N ALA A 451 12.24 7.91 -6.78
CA ALA A 451 13.59 8.36 -7.16
C ALA A 451 13.83 9.82 -6.72
N ALA A 452 12.89 10.73 -7.02
CA ALA A 452 12.96 12.13 -6.57
C ALA A 452 12.93 12.25 -5.04
N LEU A 453 12.07 11.49 -4.36
CA LEU A 453 11.93 11.44 -2.90
C LEU A 453 13.25 11.06 -2.20
N THR A 454 14.13 10.27 -2.83
CA THR A 454 15.46 9.98 -2.25
C THR A 454 16.35 11.22 -2.07
N THR A 455 16.11 12.28 -2.84
CA THR A 455 16.87 13.55 -2.74
C THR A 455 16.24 14.57 -1.79
N VAL A 456 14.98 14.35 -1.39
CA VAL A 456 14.23 15.28 -0.55
C VAL A 456 14.87 15.36 0.83
N SER A 457 15.07 16.59 1.31
CA SER A 457 15.74 16.85 2.58
C SER A 457 15.00 16.21 3.76
N GLY A 458 15.69 15.28 4.45
CA GLY A 458 15.15 14.53 5.59
C GLY A 458 14.50 13.18 5.25
N ALA A 459 14.22 12.87 3.97
CA ALA A 459 13.64 11.58 3.58
C ALA A 459 14.57 10.40 3.88
N HIS A 460 15.88 10.56 3.71
CA HIS A 460 16.93 9.53 3.91
C HIS A 460 16.97 8.87 5.32
N LYS A 461 16.25 9.41 6.31
CA LYS A 461 16.13 8.82 7.66
C LYS A 461 14.91 7.93 7.83
N LEU A 462 13.95 8.00 6.91
CA LEU A 462 12.63 7.38 7.00
C LEU A 462 12.52 6.09 6.16
N TYR A 463 13.58 5.74 5.42
CA TYR A 463 13.68 4.49 4.68
C TYR A 463 15.12 3.96 4.70
N THR A 464 15.27 2.66 4.50
CA THR A 464 16.55 1.95 4.57
C THR A 464 17.03 1.48 3.20
N ARG A 465 16.12 1.19 2.28
CA ARG A 465 16.45 0.75 0.91
C ARG A 465 15.32 1.07 -0.08
N VAL A 466 15.61 1.03 -1.37
CA VAL A 466 14.66 1.37 -2.45
C VAL A 466 14.67 0.28 -3.53
N TRP A 467 13.51 0.03 -4.12
CA TRP A 467 13.30 -0.73 -5.34
C TRP A 467 12.45 0.11 -6.31
N LEU A 468 12.93 0.29 -7.54
CA LEU A 468 12.30 1.16 -8.53
C LEU A 468 11.96 0.37 -9.78
N SER A 469 10.68 0.07 -9.99
CA SER A 469 10.16 -0.62 -11.17
C SER A 469 9.69 0.36 -12.24
N SER A 470 10.28 0.21 -13.43
CA SER A 470 10.06 1.02 -14.62
C SER A 470 10.04 2.54 -14.33
N PRO A 471 11.07 3.12 -13.66
CA PRO A 471 11.11 4.56 -13.34
C PRO A 471 11.54 5.42 -14.52
N SER A 472 11.08 6.68 -14.55
CA SER A 472 11.84 7.76 -15.16
C SER A 472 12.72 8.46 -14.14
N VAL A 473 13.98 8.02 -14.06
CA VAL A 473 14.94 8.62 -13.11
C VAL A 473 15.42 9.99 -13.56
N ILE A 474 15.73 10.12 -14.85
CA ILE A 474 16.18 11.37 -15.47
C ILE A 474 14.93 11.97 -16.07
N PHE A 475 14.50 13.12 -15.56
CA PHE A 475 13.31 13.87 -15.99
C PHE A 475 13.73 15.30 -16.38
N PRO A 476 12.89 16.11 -17.04
CA PRO A 476 13.25 17.50 -17.32
C PRO A 476 13.36 18.29 -16.00
N GLY A 477 14.59 18.58 -15.56
CA GLY A 477 14.89 19.29 -14.32
C GLY A 477 14.58 20.78 -14.38
N GLU A 478 13.31 21.14 -14.63
CA GLU A 478 12.88 22.53 -14.79
C GLU A 478 13.01 23.31 -13.47
N VAL A 479 13.70 24.45 -13.53
CA VAL A 479 13.72 25.41 -12.42
C VAL A 479 12.35 26.07 -12.25
N LEU A 480 12.03 26.43 -11.00
CA LEU A 480 10.73 27.00 -10.63
C LEU A 480 10.24 28.13 -11.56
N GLU A 481 11.10 29.09 -11.91
CA GLU A 481 10.72 30.20 -12.79
C GLU A 481 10.31 29.74 -14.20
N GLN A 482 10.98 28.71 -14.75
CA GLN A 482 10.63 28.18 -16.08
C GLN A 482 9.34 27.36 -16.01
N SER A 483 9.18 26.52 -14.99
CA SER A 483 7.95 25.74 -14.79
C SER A 483 6.72 26.66 -14.60
N GLN A 484 6.87 27.78 -13.89
CA GLN A 484 5.83 28.80 -13.78
C GLN A 484 5.47 29.46 -15.12
N LYS A 485 6.45 29.73 -16.01
CA LYS A 485 6.20 30.24 -17.36
C LYS A 485 5.50 29.20 -18.23
N ASN A 486 5.93 27.94 -18.16
CA ASN A 486 5.32 26.82 -18.89
C ASN A 486 3.85 26.59 -18.45
N ASN A 487 3.55 26.83 -17.18
CA ASN A 487 2.20 26.72 -16.62
C ASN A 487 1.34 28.00 -16.78
N GLU A 488 1.84 29.07 -17.42
CA GLU A 488 1.10 30.34 -17.56
C GLU A 488 -0.20 30.18 -18.38
N GLN A 489 -0.27 29.22 -19.30
CA GLN A 489 -1.51 28.87 -20.00
C GLN A 489 -2.63 28.46 -19.02
N PHE A 490 -2.31 27.63 -18.01
CA PHE A 490 -3.25 27.25 -16.95
C PHE A 490 -3.74 28.49 -16.18
N ARG A 491 -2.82 29.41 -15.85
CA ARG A 491 -3.13 30.67 -15.16
C ARG A 491 -4.04 31.57 -16.00
N GLN A 492 -3.83 31.65 -17.30
CA GLN A 492 -4.67 32.41 -18.22
C GLN A 492 -6.07 31.80 -18.36
N MET A 493 -6.17 30.48 -18.54
CA MET A 493 -7.45 29.76 -18.65
C MET A 493 -8.27 29.84 -17.36
N SER A 494 -7.62 29.72 -16.20
CA SER A 494 -8.27 29.82 -14.88
C SER A 494 -8.85 31.22 -14.56
N LYS A 495 -8.38 32.27 -15.26
CA LYS A 495 -8.69 33.69 -15.00
C LYS A 495 -8.38 34.17 -13.57
N CYS A 496 -7.69 33.36 -12.75
CA CYS A 496 -7.30 33.72 -11.39
C CYS A 496 -6.04 34.59 -11.36
N ASN A 497 -6.07 35.63 -10.52
CA ASN A 497 -4.96 36.56 -10.30
C ASN A 497 -4.24 36.36 -8.95
N ASP A 498 -4.82 35.58 -8.05
CA ASP A 498 -4.32 35.27 -6.71
C ASP A 498 -4.50 33.77 -6.39
N ALA A 499 -3.82 33.30 -5.32
CA ALA A 499 -3.94 31.92 -4.87
C ALA A 499 -5.35 31.60 -4.33
N ASP A 500 -6.02 32.59 -3.73
CA ASP A 500 -7.32 32.38 -3.09
C ASP A 500 -8.44 32.19 -4.12
N CYS A 501 -8.34 32.78 -5.32
CA CYS A 501 -9.19 32.41 -6.45
C CYS A 501 -9.03 30.93 -6.81
N LEU A 502 -7.79 30.43 -7.00
CA LEU A 502 -7.54 29.01 -7.33
C LEU A 502 -8.00 28.04 -6.24
N ARG A 503 -8.03 28.47 -4.97
CA ARG A 503 -8.58 27.70 -3.84
C ARG A 503 -10.11 27.63 -3.84
N ARG A 504 -10.80 28.55 -4.52
CA ARG A 504 -12.27 28.61 -4.62
C ARG A 504 -12.86 27.90 -5.85
N VAL A 505 -12.06 27.64 -6.90
CA VAL A 505 -12.47 26.87 -8.09
C VAL A 505 -12.89 25.44 -7.69
N SER A 506 -13.84 24.80 -8.39
CA SER A 506 -14.22 23.41 -8.09
C SER A 506 -13.10 22.42 -8.46
N LYS A 507 -13.15 21.19 -7.92
CA LYS A 507 -12.10 20.21 -8.20
C LYS A 507 -12.13 19.71 -9.66
N GLU A 508 -13.31 19.61 -10.23
CA GLU A 508 -13.58 19.22 -11.61
C GLU A 508 -13.13 20.31 -12.59
N GLU A 509 -13.49 21.57 -12.34
CA GLU A 509 -13.05 22.71 -13.16
C GLU A 509 -11.52 22.86 -13.12
N LEU A 510 -10.90 22.68 -11.94
CA LEU A 510 -9.45 22.81 -11.81
C LEU A 510 -8.68 21.69 -12.52
N LEU A 511 -9.21 20.47 -12.58
CA LEU A 511 -8.66 19.42 -13.44
C LEU A 511 -8.92 19.73 -14.93
N ALA A 512 -10.12 20.15 -15.32
CA ALA A 512 -10.46 20.47 -16.71
C ALA A 512 -9.68 21.66 -17.30
N LEU A 513 -9.15 22.55 -16.45
CA LEU A 513 -8.22 23.63 -16.84
C LEU A 513 -6.80 23.14 -17.19
N THR A 514 -6.49 21.86 -16.96
CA THR A 514 -5.21 21.25 -17.30
C THR A 514 -5.08 21.11 -18.83
N PRO A 515 -4.09 21.76 -19.48
CA PRO A 515 -3.92 21.67 -20.92
C PRO A 515 -3.61 20.25 -21.41
N ASP A 516 -4.10 19.87 -22.59
CA ASP A 516 -3.87 18.54 -23.20
C ASP A 516 -2.38 18.17 -23.30
N THR A 517 -1.52 19.18 -23.47
CA THR A 517 -0.04 19.04 -23.51
C THR A 517 0.56 18.53 -22.19
N TRP A 518 -0.20 18.50 -21.10
CA TRP A 518 0.25 17.98 -19.80
C TRP A 518 0.07 16.46 -19.68
N PHE A 519 -0.72 15.81 -20.55
CA PHE A 519 -1.04 14.37 -20.43
C PHE A 519 -0.19 13.45 -21.32
N GLY A 520 0.76 13.99 -22.09
CA GLY A 520 1.88 13.24 -22.70
C GLY A 520 1.49 12.03 -23.56
N ASN A 521 0.94 12.26 -24.77
CA ASN A 521 0.50 11.21 -25.71
C ASN A 521 1.62 10.30 -26.30
N ASN A 522 2.84 10.30 -25.74
CA ASN A 522 4.05 9.87 -26.44
C ASN A 522 4.79 8.65 -25.85
N PHE A 523 4.35 8.08 -24.72
CA PHE A 523 4.98 6.87 -24.18
C PHE A 523 4.84 5.65 -25.10
N GLU A 524 3.78 5.63 -25.92
CA GLU A 524 3.45 4.58 -26.89
C GLU A 524 4.12 4.76 -28.26
N THR A 525 4.96 5.79 -28.43
CA THR A 525 5.50 6.19 -29.74
C THR A 525 7.00 6.36 -29.69
N LEU A 526 7.64 6.23 -30.86
CA LEU A 526 9.03 6.61 -31.04
C LEU A 526 9.17 8.14 -30.97
N PRO A 527 10.33 8.66 -30.52
CA PRO A 527 10.55 10.10 -30.41
C PRO A 527 10.46 10.80 -31.77
N ARG A 528 9.95 12.04 -31.74
CA ARG A 528 9.84 12.95 -32.88
C ARG A 528 10.51 14.28 -32.57
N THR A 529 10.89 15.01 -33.61
CA THR A 529 11.55 16.33 -33.50
C THR A 529 10.63 17.44 -32.99
N ASP A 530 9.30 17.29 -33.17
CA ASP A 530 8.26 18.20 -32.68
C ASP A 530 7.73 17.85 -31.28
N GLU A 531 8.31 16.85 -30.61
CA GLU A 531 7.85 16.38 -29.30
C GLU A 531 8.06 17.42 -28.19
N ILE A 532 6.95 17.97 -27.68
CA ILE A 532 6.93 18.88 -26.53
C ILE A 532 7.34 18.10 -25.28
N GLN A 533 8.37 18.61 -24.60
CA GLN A 533 8.89 18.05 -23.34
C GLN A 533 8.35 18.87 -22.18
N ARG A 534 7.89 18.19 -21.13
CA ARG A 534 7.39 18.81 -19.89
C ARG A 534 7.78 17.97 -18.69
N SER A 535 7.96 18.62 -17.54
CA SER A 535 8.05 17.96 -16.24
C SER A 535 6.96 18.44 -15.28
N TRP A 536 6.40 17.51 -14.50
CA TRP A 536 5.60 17.82 -13.32
C TRP A 536 6.47 18.10 -12.08
N LEU A 537 7.69 17.56 -12.05
CA LEU A 537 8.65 17.77 -10.97
C LEU A 537 9.47 19.03 -11.24
N VAL A 538 9.56 19.88 -10.22
CA VAL A 538 10.16 21.21 -10.32
C VAL A 538 11.35 21.31 -9.38
N LEU A 539 12.47 21.86 -9.85
CA LEU A 539 13.57 22.26 -8.96
C LEU A 539 13.15 23.56 -8.25
N ASP A 540 12.48 23.37 -7.10
CA ASP A 540 11.82 24.41 -6.31
C ASP A 540 12.67 24.96 -5.16
N GLY A 541 13.85 24.37 -4.91
CA GLY A 541 14.78 24.78 -3.86
C GLY A 541 14.39 24.33 -2.44
N GLU A 542 13.15 23.86 -2.25
CA GLU A 542 12.58 23.51 -0.95
C GLU A 542 12.45 21.99 -0.81
N MET A 543 11.69 21.34 -1.71
CA MET A 543 11.58 19.88 -1.79
C MET A 543 12.70 19.31 -2.67
N LEU A 544 12.87 19.85 -3.87
CA LEU A 544 13.88 19.42 -4.84
C LEU A 544 14.86 20.55 -5.13
N ARG A 545 16.11 20.36 -4.69
CA ARG A 545 17.22 21.33 -4.86
C ARG A 545 18.13 21.02 -6.03
N ILE A 546 18.29 19.73 -6.31
CA ILE A 546 19.18 19.16 -7.31
C ILE A 546 18.47 17.96 -7.93
N HIS A 547 18.86 17.56 -9.13
CA HIS A 547 18.25 16.41 -9.78
C HIS A 547 18.67 15.10 -9.08
N ALA A 548 17.78 14.10 -9.03
CA ALA A 548 18.08 12.71 -8.63
C ALA A 548 19.43 12.18 -9.18
N TYR A 549 19.67 12.26 -10.49
CA TYR A 549 20.91 11.75 -11.08
C TYR A 549 22.18 12.48 -10.56
N GLU A 550 22.09 13.78 -10.30
CA GLU A 550 23.20 14.61 -9.79
C GLU A 550 23.49 14.27 -8.34
N SER A 551 22.44 14.25 -7.51
CA SER A 551 22.53 13.87 -6.10
C SER A 551 23.21 12.51 -5.91
N TRP A 552 22.87 11.53 -6.74
CA TRP A 552 23.44 10.20 -6.64
C TRP A 552 24.87 10.09 -7.18
N LEU A 553 25.23 10.92 -8.18
CA LEU A 553 26.62 11.04 -8.64
C LEU A 553 27.51 11.64 -7.52
N ASP A 554 27.05 12.70 -6.87
CA ASP A 554 27.73 13.32 -5.72
C ASP A 554 27.80 12.35 -4.52
N GLN A 555 26.77 11.56 -4.28
CA GLN A 555 26.80 10.51 -3.26
C GLN A 555 27.80 9.39 -3.60
N LYS A 556 27.99 9.06 -4.89
CA LYS A 556 29.00 8.07 -5.32
C LYS A 556 30.43 8.57 -5.08
N THR A 557 30.72 9.83 -5.45
CA THR A 557 32.04 10.44 -5.20
C THR A 557 32.29 10.64 -3.69
N ALA A 558 31.25 10.98 -2.91
CA ALA A 558 31.30 11.01 -1.45
C ALA A 558 31.60 9.62 -0.85
N LYS A 559 30.97 8.56 -1.35
CA LYS A 559 31.24 7.18 -0.91
C LYS A 559 32.68 6.75 -1.23
N GLN A 560 33.18 7.07 -2.43
CA GLN A 560 34.57 6.80 -2.83
C GLN A 560 35.60 7.57 -1.98
N SER A 561 35.25 8.77 -1.50
CA SER A 561 36.09 9.57 -0.59
C SER A 561 35.88 9.26 0.90
N GLY A 562 35.23 8.13 1.25
CA GLY A 562 35.07 7.66 2.63
C GLY A 562 33.95 8.34 3.43
N LYS A 563 33.14 9.23 2.83
CA LYS A 563 31.98 9.85 3.45
C LYS A 563 30.74 8.95 3.31
N VAL A 564 30.76 7.81 4.00
CA VAL A 564 29.89 6.64 3.75
C VAL A 564 28.39 6.84 4.03
N LYS A 565 27.95 7.86 4.79
CA LYS A 565 26.65 7.85 5.50
C LYS A 565 25.38 8.29 4.72
N VAL A 566 25.42 8.54 3.40
CA VAL A 566 24.25 9.10 2.68
C VAL A 566 23.60 8.14 1.67
N PHE A 567 24.37 7.34 0.93
CA PHE A 567 23.82 6.50 -0.14
C PHE A 567 23.13 5.24 0.41
N LYS A 568 21.81 5.17 0.26
CA LYS A 568 21.00 3.98 0.58
C LYS A 568 21.07 2.96 -0.57
N PRO A 569 20.98 1.64 -0.31
CA PRO A 569 20.83 0.64 -1.36
C PRO A 569 19.60 0.94 -2.24
N MET A 570 19.79 0.79 -3.55
CA MET A 570 18.75 0.99 -4.56
C MET A 570 18.84 -0.13 -5.60
N VAL A 571 17.70 -0.47 -6.21
CA VAL A 571 17.58 -1.46 -7.29
C VAL A 571 16.72 -0.84 -8.38
N PHE A 572 17.15 -0.96 -9.63
CA PHE A 572 16.35 -0.59 -10.79
C PHE A 572 15.83 -1.85 -11.49
N THR A 573 14.55 -1.88 -11.83
CA THR A 573 13.97 -2.88 -12.72
C THR A 573 13.24 -2.19 -13.87
N THR A 574 13.19 -2.85 -15.02
CA THR A 574 12.35 -2.47 -16.16
C THR A 574 11.95 -3.73 -16.90
N THR A 575 10.81 -3.72 -17.57
CA THR A 575 10.37 -4.86 -18.39
C THR A 575 10.81 -4.68 -19.85
N LEU A 576 10.94 -5.79 -20.59
CA LEU A 576 11.39 -5.77 -21.99
C LEU A 576 10.37 -5.10 -22.93
N HIS A 577 9.09 -5.12 -22.56
CA HIS A 577 7.97 -4.61 -23.36
C HIS A 577 7.21 -3.51 -22.59
N SER A 578 7.93 -2.62 -21.90
CA SER A 578 7.35 -1.51 -21.13
C SER A 578 6.54 -0.52 -21.99
N GLY A 579 6.85 -0.40 -23.27
CA GLY A 579 6.10 0.38 -24.26
C GLY A 579 4.82 -0.29 -24.77
N HIS A 580 4.44 -1.47 -24.25
CA HIS A 580 3.17 -2.10 -24.58
C HIS A 580 1.99 -1.34 -23.94
N SER A 581 0.96 -1.06 -24.73
CA SER A 581 -0.35 -0.68 -24.23
C SER A 581 -1.48 -1.27 -25.08
N VAL A 582 -2.68 -1.31 -24.48
CA VAL A 582 -3.91 -1.73 -25.18
C VAL A 582 -4.26 -0.73 -26.29
N THR A 583 -4.14 0.58 -26.02
CA THR A 583 -4.39 1.65 -26.99
C THR A 583 -3.48 1.52 -28.21
N LEU A 584 -2.17 1.32 -28.01
CA LEU A 584 -1.22 1.09 -29.09
C LEU A 584 -1.59 -0.16 -29.88
N LYS A 585 -1.79 -1.30 -29.22
CA LYS A 585 -2.14 -2.58 -29.87
C LYS A 585 -3.37 -2.43 -30.77
N ASN A 586 -4.39 -1.71 -30.29
CA ASN A 586 -5.68 -1.54 -30.95
C ASN A 586 -5.68 -0.49 -32.09
N LYS A 587 -4.59 0.28 -32.31
CA LYS A 587 -4.48 1.19 -33.47
C LYS A 587 -4.58 0.46 -34.81
N HIS A 588 -4.20 -0.82 -34.86
CA HIS A 588 -4.28 -1.66 -36.05
C HIS A 588 -4.81 -3.06 -35.71
N VAL A 589 -5.86 -3.50 -36.41
CA VAL A 589 -6.46 -4.85 -36.25
C VAL A 589 -5.45 -5.95 -36.58
N LYS A 590 -4.55 -5.70 -37.55
CA LYS A 590 -3.41 -6.56 -37.89
C LYS A 590 -2.16 -5.70 -38.06
N TRP A 591 -1.06 -6.16 -37.47
CA TRP A 591 0.24 -5.54 -37.57
C TRP A 591 1.04 -6.20 -38.68
N THR A 592 1.44 -5.43 -39.70
CA THR A 592 2.26 -5.91 -40.82
C THR A 592 3.64 -5.25 -40.79
N PRO A 593 4.66 -5.86 -41.42
CA PRO A 593 6.01 -5.30 -41.48
C PRO A 593 6.07 -3.87 -42.04
N GLU A 594 5.22 -3.55 -43.00
CA GLU A 594 5.15 -2.25 -43.67
C GLU A 594 4.60 -1.16 -42.74
N ILE A 595 3.64 -1.50 -41.86
CA ILE A 595 3.11 -0.60 -40.83
C ILE A 595 4.20 -0.28 -39.81
N VAL A 596 4.93 -1.30 -39.35
CA VAL A 596 6.05 -1.14 -38.40
C VAL A 596 7.17 -0.29 -39.01
N GLU A 597 7.56 -0.58 -40.25
CA GLU A 597 8.58 0.17 -40.98
C GLU A 597 8.18 1.62 -41.23
N LYS A 598 6.91 1.88 -41.55
CA LYS A 598 6.38 3.24 -41.63
C LYS A 598 6.50 3.99 -40.30
N ILE A 599 6.10 3.37 -39.17
CA ILE A 599 6.17 4.02 -37.85
C ILE A 599 7.62 4.35 -37.46
N VAL A 600 8.59 3.50 -37.81
CA VAL A 600 10.02 3.78 -37.60
C VAL A 600 10.52 4.91 -38.51
N ASN A 601 10.08 4.94 -39.77
CA ASN A 601 10.42 6.02 -40.71
C ASN A 601 9.80 7.38 -40.32
N ASP A 602 8.58 7.39 -39.76
CA ASP A 602 7.87 8.58 -39.26
C ASP A 602 8.40 9.07 -37.87
N SER A 603 9.66 8.77 -37.54
CA SER A 603 10.32 9.09 -36.27
C SER A 603 11.76 9.59 -36.47
N VAL A 604 12.41 10.07 -35.40
CA VAL A 604 13.83 10.50 -35.40
C VAL A 604 14.77 9.42 -35.99
N ILE A 605 14.42 8.14 -35.90
CA ILE A 605 15.19 7.03 -36.48
C ILE A 605 15.20 7.10 -38.01
N GLY A 606 14.05 7.40 -38.62
CA GLY A 606 13.90 7.59 -40.06
C GLY A 606 14.57 8.86 -40.56
N GLU A 607 14.39 9.97 -39.85
CA GLU A 607 15.07 11.25 -40.16
C GLU A 607 16.60 11.11 -40.18
N LYS A 608 17.16 10.27 -39.29
CA LYS A 608 18.60 9.96 -39.23
C LYS A 608 19.05 8.87 -40.24
N ASN A 609 18.15 8.34 -41.08
CA ASN A 609 18.39 7.20 -41.99
C ASN A 609 18.86 5.91 -41.29
N LEU A 610 18.46 5.67 -40.05
CA LEU A 610 18.91 4.54 -39.22
C LEU A 610 17.95 3.34 -39.21
N THR A 611 16.83 3.41 -39.93
CA THR A 611 15.81 2.35 -40.02
C THR A 611 16.39 0.97 -40.32
N ALA A 612 17.27 0.85 -41.30
CA ALA A 612 17.89 -0.43 -41.68
C ALA A 612 18.80 -0.98 -40.56
N ALA A 613 19.55 -0.10 -39.87
CA ALA A 613 20.42 -0.50 -38.75
C ALA A 613 19.61 -0.98 -37.55
N VAL A 614 18.51 -0.29 -37.23
CA VAL A 614 17.60 -0.67 -36.15
C VAL A 614 16.94 -2.04 -36.41
N PHE A 615 16.51 -2.33 -37.64
CA PHE A 615 15.97 -3.65 -37.99
C PHE A 615 17.01 -4.78 -38.09
N THR A 616 18.31 -4.52 -37.84
CA THR A 616 19.27 -5.62 -37.55
C THR A 616 19.17 -6.15 -36.13
N HIS A 617 18.57 -5.37 -35.22
CA HIS A 617 18.41 -5.71 -33.80
C HIS A 617 16.97 -6.04 -33.40
N PHE A 618 15.98 -5.44 -34.07
CA PHE A 618 14.56 -5.60 -33.75
C PHE A 618 13.78 -6.21 -34.93
N ASN A 619 12.86 -7.12 -34.63
CA ASN A 619 11.98 -7.72 -35.64
C ASN A 619 10.95 -6.71 -36.18
N LYS A 620 10.57 -6.84 -37.45
CA LYS A 620 9.46 -6.09 -38.08
C LYS A 620 8.07 -6.63 -37.66
N THR A 621 7.88 -6.84 -36.36
CA THR A 621 6.63 -7.32 -35.74
C THR A 621 6.14 -6.30 -34.72
N TYR A 622 4.89 -6.45 -34.24
CA TYR A 622 4.39 -5.62 -33.14
C TYR A 622 5.28 -5.73 -31.89
N GLU A 623 5.73 -6.93 -31.56
CA GLU A 623 6.59 -7.20 -30.40
C GLU A 623 7.94 -6.50 -30.54
N GLY A 624 8.58 -6.58 -31.71
CA GLY A 624 9.84 -5.88 -31.99
C GLY A 624 9.71 -4.36 -32.02
N LEU A 625 8.58 -3.82 -32.49
CA LEU A 625 8.28 -2.39 -32.37
C LEU A 625 8.12 -1.97 -30.89
N VAL A 626 7.42 -2.77 -30.09
CA VAL A 626 7.27 -2.52 -28.66
C VAL A 626 8.62 -2.62 -27.94
N GLU A 627 9.46 -3.60 -28.27
CA GLU A 627 10.81 -3.72 -27.72
C GLU A 627 11.69 -2.52 -28.09
N LEU A 628 11.57 -2.01 -29.32
CA LEU A 628 12.24 -0.78 -29.77
C LEU A 628 11.76 0.47 -29.00
N ILE A 629 10.44 0.65 -28.87
CA ILE A 629 9.86 1.75 -28.07
C ILE A 629 10.34 1.66 -26.62
N SER A 630 10.27 0.48 -26.01
CA SER A 630 10.73 0.21 -24.64
C SER A 630 12.23 0.50 -24.48
N SER A 631 13.03 0.12 -25.48
CA SER A 631 14.47 0.39 -25.54
C SER A 631 14.75 1.89 -25.54
N VAL A 632 14.15 2.64 -26.46
CA VAL A 632 14.36 4.08 -26.61
C VAL A 632 13.83 4.86 -25.39
N ARG A 633 12.59 4.58 -24.95
CA ARG A 633 11.88 5.36 -23.94
C ARG A 633 12.24 5.02 -22.49
N THR A 634 12.59 3.77 -22.17
CA THR A 634 12.77 3.32 -20.77
C THR A 634 14.11 2.61 -20.53
N LEU A 635 14.39 1.53 -21.26
CA LEU A 635 15.50 0.62 -20.95
C LEU A 635 16.86 1.27 -21.20
N CYS A 636 17.13 1.84 -22.37
CA CYS A 636 18.45 2.41 -22.67
C CYS A 636 18.81 3.64 -21.80
N PRO A 637 17.88 4.56 -21.47
CA PRO A 637 18.10 5.57 -20.43
C PRO A 637 18.53 4.98 -19.08
N LEU A 638 17.86 3.93 -18.61
CA LEU A 638 18.20 3.25 -17.34
C LEU A 638 19.52 2.50 -17.41
N VAL A 639 19.85 1.88 -18.55
CA VAL A 639 21.14 1.21 -18.79
C VAL A 639 22.29 2.22 -18.73
N SER A 640 22.12 3.38 -19.37
CA SER A 640 23.09 4.49 -19.32
C SER A 640 23.33 4.96 -17.87
N LEU A 641 22.26 5.21 -17.11
CA LEU A 641 22.31 5.58 -15.69
C LEU A 641 23.00 4.51 -14.82
N ALA A 642 22.51 3.28 -14.88
CA ALA A 642 22.93 2.18 -14.01
C ALA A 642 24.40 1.79 -14.24
N ARG A 643 24.80 1.65 -15.52
CA ARG A 643 26.17 1.25 -15.89
C ARG A 643 27.16 2.40 -15.80
N LEU A 644 26.89 3.50 -16.51
CA LEU A 644 27.89 4.55 -16.79
C LEU A 644 28.02 5.58 -15.65
N ARG A 645 27.07 5.62 -14.72
CA ARG A 645 27.04 6.63 -13.64
C ARG A 645 27.00 6.00 -12.26
N LEU A 646 25.99 5.19 -11.94
CA LEU A 646 25.75 4.77 -10.56
C LEU A 646 26.50 3.49 -10.15
N SER A 647 26.72 2.56 -11.09
CA SER A 647 27.17 1.18 -10.78
C SER A 647 26.20 0.46 -9.83
N VAL A 648 24.91 0.57 -10.13
CA VAL A 648 23.79 -0.01 -9.36
C VAL A 648 23.15 -1.14 -10.19
N PRO A 649 22.68 -2.24 -9.56
CA PRO A 649 21.99 -3.32 -10.26
C PRO A 649 20.79 -2.84 -11.07
N LEU A 650 20.73 -3.29 -12.32
CA LEU A 650 19.61 -3.10 -13.23
C LEU A 650 19.12 -4.47 -13.72
N TYR A 651 17.86 -4.76 -13.45
CA TYR A 651 17.22 -5.99 -13.88
C TYR A 651 16.27 -5.76 -15.06
N VAL A 652 16.41 -6.55 -16.12
CA VAL A 652 15.55 -6.52 -17.31
C VAL A 652 14.62 -7.72 -17.29
N VAL A 653 13.35 -7.47 -17.03
CA VAL A 653 12.33 -8.51 -16.88
C VAL A 653 11.81 -8.96 -18.24
N ARG A 654 11.98 -10.25 -18.51
CA ARG A 654 11.52 -10.95 -19.73
C ARG A 654 10.36 -11.91 -19.45
N GLY A 655 9.92 -12.02 -18.19
CA GLY A 655 8.76 -12.84 -17.79
C GLY A 655 7.48 -12.39 -18.48
N ALA A 656 6.97 -13.23 -19.37
CA ALA A 656 5.79 -12.98 -20.19
C ALA A 656 4.49 -13.38 -19.47
N ARG A 657 3.47 -12.52 -19.50
CA ARG A 657 2.10 -12.85 -19.09
C ARG A 657 1.45 -13.80 -20.13
N ARG A 658 0.25 -14.34 -19.86
CA ARG A 658 -0.58 -15.00 -20.87
C ARG A 658 -1.02 -14.01 -21.95
N GLY A 659 -0.82 -14.35 -23.23
CA GLY A 659 -1.39 -13.61 -24.36
C GLY A 659 -2.82 -14.05 -24.67
N ALA A 660 -3.51 -13.28 -25.53
CA ALA A 660 -4.81 -13.69 -26.05
C ALA A 660 -4.68 -15.01 -26.85
N GLU A 661 -5.71 -15.85 -26.81
CA GLU A 661 -5.78 -17.11 -27.59
C GLU A 661 -4.60 -18.09 -27.37
N GLY A 662 -3.93 -18.02 -26.21
CA GLY A 662 -2.82 -18.93 -25.88
C GLY A 662 -1.48 -18.57 -26.52
N SER A 663 -1.38 -17.39 -27.15
CA SER A 663 -0.08 -16.82 -27.54
C SER A 663 0.82 -16.54 -26.32
N PRO A 664 2.15 -16.62 -26.46
CA PRO A 664 3.06 -16.07 -25.46
C PRO A 664 2.76 -14.57 -25.34
N GLY A 665 2.44 -14.09 -24.14
CA GLY A 665 2.15 -12.68 -23.93
C GLY A 665 3.42 -11.84 -23.84
N LEU A 666 3.23 -10.55 -23.63
CA LEU A 666 4.34 -9.62 -23.45
C LEU A 666 4.74 -9.51 -21.97
N ALA A 667 6.01 -9.21 -21.74
CA ALA A 667 6.49 -8.73 -20.45
C ALA A 667 6.12 -7.23 -20.31
N ASP A 668 4.84 -6.95 -20.10
CA ASP A 668 4.29 -5.58 -20.02
C ASP A 668 4.90 -4.77 -18.87
N VAL A 669 4.68 -3.45 -18.84
CA VAL A 669 5.28 -2.53 -17.85
C VAL A 669 5.02 -2.91 -16.38
N ASN A 670 3.97 -3.69 -16.10
CA ASN A 670 3.53 -4.08 -14.76
C ASN A 670 3.88 -5.53 -14.38
N ALA A 671 4.47 -6.30 -15.30
CA ALA A 671 4.68 -7.75 -15.12
C ALA A 671 5.52 -8.08 -13.88
N ASP A 672 6.51 -7.24 -13.55
CA ASP A 672 7.42 -7.43 -12.43
C ASP A 672 6.76 -7.13 -11.07
N VAL A 673 6.07 -5.99 -10.94
CA VAL A 673 5.37 -5.60 -9.71
C VAL A 673 4.16 -6.49 -9.44
N LYS A 674 3.42 -6.92 -10.47
CA LYS A 674 2.38 -7.94 -10.31
C LYS A 674 2.95 -9.26 -9.78
N ALA A 675 4.12 -9.68 -10.26
CA ALA A 675 4.76 -10.91 -9.80
C ALA A 675 5.23 -10.78 -8.35
N ILE A 676 5.90 -9.67 -7.99
CA ILE A 676 6.32 -9.37 -6.61
C ILE A 676 5.12 -9.38 -5.65
N LEU A 677 4.03 -8.71 -6.01
CA LEU A 677 2.86 -8.53 -5.14
C LEU A 677 1.83 -9.66 -5.20
N GLY A 678 2.04 -10.68 -6.04
CA GLY A 678 1.18 -11.86 -6.10
C GLY A 678 -0.08 -11.74 -6.95
N THR A 679 -0.16 -10.72 -7.82
CA THR A 679 -1.28 -10.46 -8.74
C THR A 679 -0.94 -10.81 -10.20
N PHE A 680 0.02 -11.73 -10.39
CA PHE A 680 0.49 -12.19 -11.70
C PHE A 680 -0.06 -13.58 -12.05
N ASP A 681 -0.86 -13.62 -13.13
CA ASP A 681 -1.42 -14.83 -13.71
C ASP A 681 -0.30 -15.78 -14.17
N SER A 682 -0.14 -16.89 -13.44
CA SER A 682 0.95 -17.86 -13.63
C SER A 682 0.41 -19.28 -13.91
N GLU A 683 -0.13 -19.45 -15.11
CA GLU A 683 -0.65 -20.74 -15.59
C GLU A 683 0.49 -21.68 -15.99
N MET A 684 1.49 -21.17 -16.72
CA MET A 684 2.57 -21.97 -17.30
C MET A 684 3.72 -22.21 -16.30
N PRO A 685 4.42 -23.36 -16.36
CA PRO A 685 5.58 -23.63 -15.50
C PRO A 685 6.67 -22.55 -15.55
N GLU A 686 6.91 -21.98 -16.73
CA GLU A 686 7.89 -20.92 -16.99
C GLU A 686 7.52 -19.62 -16.26
N GLN A 687 6.23 -19.30 -16.22
CA GLN A 687 5.68 -18.13 -15.52
C GLN A 687 5.82 -18.28 -14.00
N ARG A 688 5.57 -19.47 -13.47
CA ARG A 688 5.73 -19.78 -12.04
C ARG A 688 7.20 -19.70 -11.61
N ARG A 689 8.14 -20.16 -12.45
CA ARG A 689 9.59 -20.00 -12.23
C ARG A 689 9.99 -18.52 -12.18
N PHE A 690 9.58 -17.74 -13.18
CA PHE A 690 9.81 -16.29 -13.21
C PHE A 690 9.29 -15.60 -11.94
N MET A 691 8.06 -15.90 -11.55
CA MET A 691 7.43 -15.34 -10.35
C MET A 691 8.21 -15.70 -9.08
N ALA A 692 8.58 -16.97 -8.89
CA ALA A 692 9.37 -17.40 -7.74
C ALA A 692 10.77 -16.73 -7.69
N VAL A 693 11.44 -16.58 -8.85
CA VAL A 693 12.76 -15.94 -8.94
C VAL A 693 12.69 -14.45 -8.54
N ILE A 694 11.73 -13.69 -9.08
CA ILE A 694 11.63 -12.27 -8.77
C ILE A 694 11.13 -12.00 -7.34
N GLN A 695 10.23 -12.84 -6.83
CA GLN A 695 9.79 -12.78 -5.43
C GLN A 695 10.96 -13.05 -4.48
N HIS A 696 11.68 -14.17 -4.65
CA HIS A 696 12.84 -14.49 -3.82
C HIS A 696 13.89 -13.36 -3.86
N LEU A 697 14.17 -12.79 -5.04
CA LEU A 697 15.09 -11.65 -5.17
C LEU A 697 14.61 -10.40 -4.40
N PHE A 698 13.32 -10.08 -4.50
CA PHE A 698 12.71 -8.92 -3.84
C PHE A 698 12.63 -9.10 -2.31
N TYR A 699 12.01 -10.18 -1.83
CA TYR A 699 11.81 -10.40 -0.40
C TYR A 699 13.12 -10.65 0.34
N HIS A 700 14.11 -11.32 -0.27
CA HIS A 700 15.46 -11.40 0.28
C HIS A 700 16.10 -10.01 0.42
N TYR A 701 15.92 -9.11 -0.55
CA TYR A 701 16.40 -7.72 -0.47
C TYR A 701 15.66 -6.90 0.60
N VAL A 702 14.35 -7.09 0.76
CA VAL A 702 13.53 -6.47 1.82
C VAL A 702 13.99 -6.91 3.22
N GLY A 703 14.24 -8.20 3.44
CA GLY A 703 14.74 -8.71 4.73
C GLY A 703 16.20 -8.34 4.99
N HIS A 704 17.11 -8.67 4.06
CA HIS A 704 18.55 -8.65 4.31
C HIS A 704 19.28 -7.40 3.79
N GLY A 705 18.62 -6.54 3.00
CA GLY A 705 19.25 -5.39 2.34
C GLY A 705 20.32 -5.76 1.30
N LYS A 706 20.38 -7.03 0.89
CA LYS A 706 21.32 -7.58 -0.10
C LYS A 706 20.56 -8.31 -1.19
N LEU A 707 21.04 -8.17 -2.42
CA LEU A 707 20.55 -8.96 -3.56
C LEU A 707 21.24 -10.33 -3.55
N SER A 708 20.47 -11.37 -3.88
CA SER A 708 20.97 -12.73 -4.08
C SER A 708 21.13 -12.99 -5.57
N GLY A 709 22.34 -13.34 -6.01
CA GLY A 709 22.60 -13.61 -7.43
C GLY A 709 24.03 -13.24 -7.87
N PRO A 710 24.27 -13.14 -9.20
CA PRO A 710 25.55 -12.71 -9.76
C PRO A 710 25.91 -11.27 -9.37
N GLU A 711 27.18 -10.89 -9.59
CA GLU A 711 27.69 -9.56 -9.23
C GLU A 711 26.87 -8.40 -9.79
N PRO A 712 26.80 -7.26 -9.07
CA PRO A 712 25.93 -6.14 -9.40
C PRO A 712 26.22 -5.57 -10.80
N GLY A 713 25.28 -5.75 -11.71
CA GLY A 713 25.39 -5.33 -13.11
C GLY A 713 24.03 -5.32 -13.81
N LEU A 714 24.03 -5.60 -15.12
CA LEU A 714 22.80 -5.83 -15.88
C LEU A 714 22.47 -7.33 -15.85
N VAL A 715 21.26 -7.68 -15.39
CA VAL A 715 20.80 -9.07 -15.28
C VAL A 715 19.42 -9.20 -15.91
N ALA A 716 19.24 -10.17 -16.80
CA ALA A 716 17.93 -10.52 -17.31
C ALA A 716 17.21 -11.43 -16.30
N ILE A 717 15.96 -11.09 -15.95
CA ILE A 717 15.08 -11.95 -15.15
C ILE A 717 14.09 -12.62 -16.11
N GLY A 718 14.30 -13.91 -16.37
CA GLY A 718 13.37 -14.78 -17.10
C GLY A 718 12.88 -15.90 -16.19
N GLN A 719 12.97 -17.14 -16.66
CA GLN A 719 12.84 -18.31 -15.79
C GLN A 719 13.98 -18.39 -14.76
N ASP A 720 15.15 -17.83 -15.11
CA ASP A 720 16.39 -17.80 -14.34
C ASP A 720 16.96 -16.37 -14.30
N LEU A 721 17.92 -16.13 -13.39
CA LEU A 721 18.74 -14.91 -13.37
C LEU A 721 19.96 -15.07 -14.29
N LEU A 722 19.91 -14.43 -15.47
CA LEU A 722 20.97 -14.53 -16.47
C LEU A 722 21.78 -13.22 -16.53
N PRO A 723 23.10 -13.23 -16.24
CA PRO A 723 23.96 -12.07 -16.45
C PRO A 723 23.92 -11.60 -17.90
N GLN A 724 23.69 -10.31 -18.14
CA GLN A 724 23.62 -9.75 -19.48
C GLN A 724 24.77 -8.74 -19.71
N PRO A 725 25.89 -9.15 -20.33
CA PRO A 725 27.09 -8.31 -20.41
C PRO A 725 26.89 -7.06 -21.28
N SER A 726 26.08 -7.12 -22.34
CA SER A 726 25.80 -5.98 -23.22
C SER A 726 24.34 -5.93 -23.70
N LEU A 727 23.96 -4.75 -24.21
CA LEU A 727 22.71 -4.51 -24.93
C LEU A 727 23.08 -3.78 -26.22
N PRO A 728 23.51 -4.50 -27.29
CA PRO A 728 24.02 -3.88 -28.52
C PRO A 728 23.06 -2.88 -29.16
N ALA A 729 21.75 -3.13 -29.04
CA ALA A 729 20.72 -2.20 -29.47
C ALA A 729 20.78 -0.87 -28.70
N CYS A 730 20.97 -0.88 -27.38
CA CYS A 730 21.19 0.35 -26.61
C CYS A 730 22.51 1.01 -26.94
N ASP A 731 23.58 0.22 -27.15
CA ASP A 731 24.89 0.77 -27.52
C ASP A 731 24.81 1.54 -28.87
N LEU A 732 24.02 1.05 -29.84
CA LEU A 732 23.66 1.76 -31.07
C LEU A 732 22.80 3.01 -30.79
N LEU A 733 21.64 2.85 -30.15
CA LEU A 733 20.67 3.93 -29.96
C LEU A 733 21.23 5.10 -29.13
N ILE A 734 22.14 4.82 -28.17
CA ILE A 734 22.85 5.83 -27.39
C ILE A 734 23.92 6.53 -28.24
N ARG A 735 24.70 5.79 -29.04
CA ARG A 735 25.77 6.36 -29.88
C ARG A 735 25.23 7.32 -30.93
N GLU A 736 24.10 6.98 -31.55
CA GLU A 736 23.47 7.79 -32.60
C GLU A 736 22.57 8.92 -32.05
N ASP A 737 22.55 9.14 -30.74
CA ASP A 737 21.74 10.16 -30.06
C ASP A 737 20.23 10.05 -30.41
N ILE A 738 19.71 8.81 -30.35
CA ILE A 738 18.26 8.52 -30.49
C ILE A 738 17.60 8.42 -29.12
N VAL A 739 18.31 7.89 -28.12
CA VAL A 739 17.82 7.75 -26.75
C VAL A 739 17.61 9.15 -26.15
N PRO A 740 16.38 9.53 -25.77
CA PRO A 740 16.15 10.82 -25.12
C PRO A 740 16.94 10.92 -23.82
N ARG A 741 17.42 12.13 -23.51
CA ARG A 741 18.25 12.37 -22.32
C ARG A 741 17.56 11.97 -21.02
N TYR A 742 16.24 12.12 -20.98
CA TYR A 742 15.34 11.70 -19.90
C TYR A 742 14.57 10.44 -20.33
N ALA A 743 14.30 9.56 -19.38
CA ALA A 743 13.40 8.43 -19.63
C ALA A 743 11.95 8.93 -19.73
N HIS A 744 11.10 8.26 -20.51
CA HIS A 744 9.68 8.58 -20.56
C HIS A 744 8.89 7.67 -19.61
N VAL A 745 8.65 8.15 -18.39
CA VAL A 745 7.61 7.67 -17.46
C VAL A 745 7.18 8.86 -16.60
N ASP A 746 6.41 9.73 -17.23
CA ASP A 746 5.40 10.55 -16.57
C ASP A 746 4.26 9.63 -16.12
#